data_AF-A0A3N0EWQ7-F1
#
_entry.id   AF-A0A3N0EWQ7-F1
#
_cell.length_a   1.000
_cell.length_b   1.000
_cell.length_c   1.000
_cell.angle_alpha   90.00
_cell.angle_beta   90.00
_cell.angle_gamma   90.00
#
_symmetry.space_group_name_H-M   'P 1'
#
loop_
_entity.id
_entity.type
_entity.pdbx_description
1 polymer ?
#
loop_
_entity_poly.entity_id
_entity_poly.type
_entity_poly.pdbx_seq_one_letter_code
_entity_poly.pdbx_strand_id
1 'polypeptide(L)'
;MGKKITSIAINNFRGYFGEYDPINMPNGENLLVYGENGSGKSSLYKALNNFFASSRDTSVQYIKNRYLPYDPGGIKLQFSDYDTSTNQILSGTEASHLFSDVNSDHNVLFIQNTALIKGFLDYTDLLKVYFHNEPEPNLFELIILNLLGEHIPHSTGGNFRFKERWKQLQNDLTTNAYTRNDRCHKNAIAFLPTFETHLKGTLDEVFTILNKYLSNYFDELNIELSYSLEPLTFNYGYKWEWYTTSVFKLQVIKDGILIDGGYNDFLNEARLSAIAICLYLASLRTNPASVELKVIFLDDVFIGLDSGNRIPILKILRNEFTDYQKFISTYDRHWYELAKKYFASSINEKWKVIEMYVGHDSDPISNNKINKPIVIEGDSYFDKAIKYLNHRLAPDYPAAANYFRKALEELIKEFVPKWETADAENTQLPDYQLTQLVLRTKRFLANFGNSTEYVDNINSLLSALLHPLSHHEISSPLYRGELKIIQNSFIKLKEQLINLDISNNYKCCIEQGKRLKISYEIDAAANHYCFYELILKDSLTMKRNGALTPILSKVHCFADKCYGHNGTIPYKTSNPDKKNANFNYESLQDAHDRIHNFLIGTPIGAFPKALDYLTTIEYHDGTNWQPISTKILPW
;
A
#
# COMPACT_ATOMS: atom_id res chain seq x y z
N MET A 1 -12.23 27.09 6.48
CA MET A 1 -11.78 26.39 5.27
C MET A 1 -12.01 24.91 5.45
N GLY A 2 -12.27 24.17 4.38
CA GLY A 2 -12.40 22.72 4.46
C GLY A 2 -11.04 22.04 4.48
N LYS A 3 -11.00 20.75 4.75
CA LYS A 3 -9.84 19.87 4.62
C LYS A 3 -10.19 18.68 3.74
N LYS A 4 -9.21 18.13 3.05
CA LYS A 4 -9.29 16.87 2.30
C LYS A 4 -8.12 15.97 2.66
N ILE A 5 -8.33 14.66 2.60
CA ILE A 5 -7.27 13.65 2.68
C ILE A 5 -6.50 13.68 1.37
N THR A 6 -5.18 13.85 1.46
CA THR A 6 -4.28 13.92 0.29
C THR A 6 -3.32 12.74 0.19
N SER A 7 -3.16 11.94 1.24
CA SER A 7 -2.38 10.70 1.18
C SER A 7 -2.83 9.70 2.24
N ILE A 8 -2.83 8.41 1.89
CA ILE A 8 -3.14 7.29 2.79
C ILE A 8 -1.96 6.32 2.76
N ALA A 9 -1.22 6.21 3.86
CA ALA A 9 -0.15 5.22 4.04
C ALA A 9 -0.57 4.17 5.08
N ILE A 10 -0.37 2.89 4.74
CA ILE A 10 -0.73 1.75 5.58
C ILE A 10 0.49 0.87 5.77
N ASN A 11 0.81 0.57 7.02
CA ASN A 11 1.86 -0.34 7.41
C ASN A 11 1.31 -1.40 8.37
N ASN A 12 1.48 -2.68 8.06
CA ASN A 12 1.19 -3.81 8.94
C ASN A 12 -0.20 -3.72 9.61
N PHE A 13 -1.26 -3.69 8.81
CA PHE A 13 -2.66 -3.57 9.28
C PHE A 13 -3.55 -4.65 8.66
N ARG A 14 -4.14 -5.53 9.48
CA ARG A 14 -5.05 -6.60 9.04
C ARG A 14 -4.52 -7.40 7.83
N GLY A 15 -5.04 -7.15 6.63
CA GLY A 15 -4.60 -7.82 5.39
C GLY A 15 -3.30 -7.25 4.80
N TYR A 16 -2.92 -6.02 5.13
CA TYR A 16 -1.69 -5.38 4.65
C TYR A 16 -0.49 -5.97 5.40
N PHE A 17 0.35 -6.72 4.70
CA PHE A 17 1.56 -7.37 5.22
C PHE A 17 2.78 -6.48 4.97
N GLY A 18 3.32 -5.86 6.03
CA GLY A 18 4.41 -4.90 5.95
C GLY A 18 3.98 -3.50 5.52
N GLU A 19 4.94 -2.71 5.04
CA GLU A 19 4.76 -1.33 4.58
C GLU A 19 4.34 -1.28 3.11
N TYR A 20 3.42 -0.36 2.77
CA TYR A 20 2.90 -0.16 1.41
C TYR A 20 3.15 1.27 0.95
N ASP A 21 3.36 1.42 -0.36
CA ASP A 21 3.40 2.73 -1.01
C ASP A 21 2.09 3.51 -0.72
N PRO A 22 2.18 4.81 -0.37
CA PRO A 22 1.00 5.60 -0.05
C PRO A 22 0.07 5.81 -1.26
N ILE A 23 -1.23 5.71 -1.03
CA ILE A 23 -2.25 6.10 -2.02
C ILE A 23 -2.34 7.64 -2.03
N ASN A 24 -1.71 8.26 -3.03
CA ASN A 24 -1.61 9.72 -3.11
C ASN A 24 -2.80 10.35 -3.87
N MET A 25 -3.48 11.30 -3.23
CA MET A 25 -4.59 12.09 -3.80
C MET A 25 -4.24 13.58 -3.68
N PRO A 26 -3.24 14.06 -4.44
CA PRO A 26 -2.66 15.40 -4.25
C PRO A 26 -3.66 16.54 -4.46
N ASN A 27 -4.79 16.31 -5.14
CA ASN A 27 -5.84 17.31 -5.32
C ASN A 27 -7.03 17.12 -4.38
N GLY A 28 -6.92 16.25 -3.36
CA GLY A 28 -8.03 15.88 -2.49
C GLY A 28 -9.11 15.10 -3.24
N GLU A 29 -8.71 14.29 -4.23
CA GLU A 29 -9.61 13.48 -5.06
C GLU A 29 -10.47 12.53 -4.23
N ASN A 30 -11.64 12.19 -4.76
CA ASN A 30 -12.39 11.00 -4.35
C ASN A 30 -11.65 9.73 -4.82
N LEU A 31 -11.92 8.58 -4.21
CA LEU A 31 -11.25 7.32 -4.56
C LEU A 31 -12.26 6.26 -4.99
N LEU A 32 -12.07 5.70 -6.19
CA LEU A 32 -12.79 4.53 -6.69
C LEU A 32 -11.84 3.33 -6.76
N VAL A 33 -12.16 2.27 -6.02
CA VAL A 33 -11.34 1.07 -5.84
C VAL A 33 -12.03 -0.14 -6.44
N TYR A 34 -11.41 -0.77 -7.43
CA TYR A 34 -11.77 -2.13 -7.83
C TYR A 34 -10.90 -3.14 -7.07
N GLY A 35 -11.43 -4.31 -6.72
CA GLY A 35 -10.56 -5.41 -6.34
C GLY A 35 -11.27 -6.72 -6.07
N GLU A 36 -10.58 -7.83 -6.27
CA GLU A 36 -11.15 -9.17 -6.08
C GLU A 36 -11.35 -9.51 -4.58
N ASN A 37 -12.05 -10.61 -4.28
CA ASN A 37 -12.19 -11.08 -2.91
C ASN A 37 -10.82 -11.45 -2.33
N GLY A 38 -10.53 -10.93 -1.13
CA GLY A 38 -9.23 -11.10 -0.49
C GLY A 38 -8.14 -10.11 -0.92
N SER A 39 -8.42 -9.15 -1.81
CA SER A 39 -7.42 -8.17 -2.28
C SER A 39 -7.09 -7.06 -1.29
N GLY A 40 -7.81 -6.95 -0.16
CA GLY A 40 -7.55 -5.96 0.89
C GLY A 40 -8.51 -4.77 0.95
N LYS A 41 -9.54 -4.68 0.10
CA LYS A 41 -10.54 -3.59 0.10
C LYS A 41 -11.16 -3.33 1.48
N SER A 42 -11.71 -4.37 2.12
CA SER A 42 -12.29 -4.23 3.46
C SER A 42 -11.24 -3.95 4.55
N SER A 43 -9.96 -4.27 4.32
CA SER A 43 -8.88 -3.81 5.21
C SER A 43 -8.62 -2.31 5.03
N LEU A 44 -8.72 -1.76 3.81
CA LEU A 44 -8.64 -0.31 3.56
C LEU A 44 -9.81 0.43 4.21
N TYR A 45 -11.04 -0.08 4.03
CA TYR A 45 -12.24 0.43 4.71
C TYR A 45 -12.03 0.47 6.24
N LYS A 46 -11.60 -0.65 6.84
CA LYS A 46 -11.35 -0.73 8.29
C LYS A 46 -10.18 0.14 8.74
N ALA A 47 -9.17 0.37 7.90
CA ALA A 47 -8.06 1.24 8.25
C ALA A 47 -8.55 2.67 8.45
N LEU A 48 -9.26 3.22 7.47
CA LEU A 48 -9.84 4.57 7.57
C LEU A 48 -10.91 4.64 8.66
N ASN A 49 -11.79 3.65 8.76
CA ASN A 49 -12.83 3.66 9.78
C ASN A 49 -12.25 3.68 11.20
N ASN A 50 -11.27 2.80 11.46
CA ASN A 50 -10.62 2.70 12.76
C ASN A 50 -9.84 3.98 13.05
N PHE A 51 -9.08 4.53 12.09
CA PHE A 51 -8.34 5.78 12.25
C PHE A 51 -9.23 6.92 12.78
N PHE A 52 -10.42 7.12 12.18
CA PHE A 52 -11.33 8.14 12.69
C PHE A 52 -11.97 7.73 14.02
N ALA A 53 -12.40 6.47 14.18
CA ALA A 53 -13.08 6.03 15.40
C ALA A 53 -12.19 6.12 16.65
N SER A 54 -10.93 5.66 16.53
CA SER A 54 -9.96 5.65 17.62
C SER A 54 -9.58 7.05 18.12
N SER A 55 -9.80 8.09 17.31
CA SER A 55 -9.55 9.48 17.71
C SER A 55 -10.38 9.92 18.92
N ARG A 56 -11.52 9.27 19.14
CA ARG A 56 -12.47 9.53 20.24
C ARG A 56 -12.70 8.34 21.16
N ASP A 57 -12.53 7.13 20.64
CA ASP A 57 -12.82 5.89 21.36
C ASP A 57 -11.55 5.05 21.52
N THR A 58 -10.96 5.11 22.71
CA THR A 58 -9.76 4.35 23.06
C THR A 58 -9.98 2.84 23.11
N SER A 59 -11.23 2.35 23.09
CA SER A 59 -11.52 0.93 22.98
C SER A 59 -11.23 0.37 21.58
N VAL A 60 -11.14 1.23 20.56
CA VAL A 60 -10.77 0.85 19.20
C VAL A 60 -9.25 0.67 19.13
N GLN A 61 -8.82 -0.58 19.29
CA GLN A 61 -7.40 -0.94 19.24
C GLN A 61 -6.90 -1.10 17.81
N TYR A 62 -5.60 -0.82 17.62
CA TYR A 62 -4.90 -1.11 16.37
C TYR A 62 -4.79 -2.63 16.17
N ILE A 63 -5.03 -3.11 14.94
CA ILE A 63 -5.01 -4.55 14.62
C ILE A 63 -3.93 -4.80 13.58
N LYS A 64 -2.79 -5.32 14.05
CA LYS A 64 -1.66 -5.73 13.21
C LYS A 64 -2.03 -6.81 12.21
N ASN A 65 -1.20 -6.98 11.19
CA ASN A 65 -1.25 -8.19 10.38
C ASN A 65 -0.95 -9.41 11.25
N ARG A 66 -1.77 -10.45 11.12
CA ARG A 66 -1.62 -11.70 11.90
C ARG A 66 -0.25 -12.38 11.72
N TYR A 67 0.41 -12.14 10.59
CA TYR A 67 1.70 -12.76 10.26
C TYR A 67 2.91 -11.90 10.68
N LEU A 68 2.70 -10.64 11.09
CA LEU A 68 3.74 -9.75 11.62
C LEU A 68 3.31 -9.15 12.98
N PRO A 69 3.04 -9.98 14.01
CA PRO A 69 2.51 -9.49 15.28
C PRO A 69 3.53 -8.64 16.08
N TYR A 70 4.82 -8.84 15.83
CA TYR A 70 5.90 -8.16 16.55
C TYR A 70 6.41 -6.90 15.84
N ASP A 71 6.14 -6.75 14.54
CA ASP A 71 6.57 -5.59 13.78
C ASP A 71 5.66 -4.38 14.09
N PRO A 72 6.17 -3.15 14.02
CA PRO A 72 5.34 -1.96 14.19
C PRO A 72 4.31 -1.88 13.05
N GLY A 73 3.14 -1.31 13.33
CA GLY A 73 2.12 -1.05 12.33
C GLY A 73 1.50 0.32 12.52
N GLY A 74 1.10 0.96 11.43
CA GLY A 74 0.48 2.28 11.51
C GLY A 74 -0.35 2.62 10.27
N ILE A 75 -1.34 3.46 10.49
CA ILE A 75 -2.13 4.12 9.45
C ILE A 75 -1.82 5.61 9.55
N LYS A 76 -1.19 6.16 8.52
CA LYS A 76 -0.83 7.58 8.45
C LYS A 76 -1.65 8.25 7.36
N LEU A 77 -2.43 9.26 7.74
CA LEU A 77 -3.20 10.08 6.82
C LEU A 77 -2.60 11.47 6.72
N GLN A 78 -2.43 11.96 5.49
CA GLN A 78 -2.08 13.34 5.22
C GLN A 78 -3.35 14.12 4.82
N PHE A 79 -3.48 15.33 5.34
CA PHE A 79 -4.58 16.25 5.09
C PHE A 79 -4.02 17.57 4.59
N SER A 80 -4.79 18.27 3.76
CA SER A 80 -4.47 19.64 3.32
C SER A 80 -5.72 20.50 3.34
N ASP A 81 -5.55 21.81 3.52
CA ASP A 81 -6.66 22.76 3.44
C ASP A 81 -7.19 22.81 2.01
N TYR A 82 -8.52 22.94 1.90
CA TYR A 82 -9.26 22.92 0.66
C TYR A 82 -10.13 24.17 0.56
N ASP A 83 -9.92 24.91 -0.52
CA ASP A 83 -10.74 26.05 -0.89
C ASP A 83 -11.90 25.60 -1.78
N THR A 84 -13.10 25.62 -1.19
CA THR A 84 -14.34 25.22 -1.87
C THR A 84 -14.77 26.21 -2.96
N SER A 85 -14.24 27.44 -2.96
CA SER A 85 -14.56 28.44 -3.99
C SER A 85 -13.80 28.21 -5.29
N THR A 86 -12.54 27.77 -5.17
CA THR A 86 -11.64 27.48 -6.31
C THR A 86 -11.56 25.99 -6.63
N ASN A 87 -12.12 25.12 -5.77
CA ASN A 87 -12.01 23.66 -5.83
C ASN A 87 -10.55 23.15 -5.85
N GLN A 88 -9.69 23.78 -5.06
CA GLN A 88 -8.25 23.49 -5.02
C GLN A 88 -7.73 23.25 -3.61
N ILE A 89 -6.69 22.42 -3.54
CA ILE A 89 -5.88 22.23 -2.33
C ILE A 89 -4.92 23.42 -2.19
N LEU A 90 -4.74 23.90 -0.97
CA LEU A 90 -3.79 24.94 -0.63
C LEU A 90 -2.43 24.33 -0.32
N SER A 91 -1.46 24.47 -1.23
CA SER A 91 -0.10 23.99 -1.02
C SER A 91 0.57 24.64 0.19
N GLY A 92 1.33 23.87 0.96
CA GLY A 92 2.01 24.33 2.18
C GLY A 92 1.15 24.20 3.46
N THR A 93 -0.05 23.64 3.36
CA THR A 93 -0.96 23.37 4.50
C THR A 93 -1.00 21.89 4.90
N GLU A 94 -0.08 21.08 4.36
CA GLU A 94 -0.06 19.64 4.54
C GLU A 94 0.24 19.25 6.00
N ALA A 95 -0.66 18.49 6.62
CA ALA A 95 -0.51 17.95 7.97
C ALA A 95 -0.71 16.43 7.96
N SER A 96 0.18 15.68 8.61
CA SER A 96 0.07 14.22 8.73
C SER A 96 -0.25 13.80 10.15
N HIS A 97 -1.11 12.79 10.29
CA HIS A 97 -1.47 12.19 11.58
C HIS A 97 -1.42 10.67 11.50
N LEU A 98 -1.03 10.02 12.60
CA LEU A 98 -0.76 8.60 12.76
C LEU A 98 -1.72 7.97 13.78
N PHE A 99 -2.26 6.81 13.39
CA PHE A 99 -2.86 5.84 14.29
C PHE A 99 -2.04 4.54 14.22
N SER A 100 -1.42 4.14 15.33
CA SER A 100 -0.52 2.97 15.38
C SER A 100 -0.71 2.15 16.64
N ASP A 101 -0.04 0.99 16.71
CA ASP A 101 0.01 0.15 17.91
C ASP A 101 0.90 0.72 19.03
N VAL A 102 1.80 1.65 18.71
CA VAL A 102 2.78 2.20 19.65
C VAL A 102 2.40 3.62 20.07
N ASN A 103 2.41 4.56 19.11
CA ASN A 103 2.18 5.99 19.34
C ASN A 103 1.17 6.55 18.34
N SER A 104 0.21 7.32 18.83
CA SER A 104 -0.86 7.89 18.02
C SER A 104 -1.00 9.39 18.30
N ASP A 105 -1.12 10.20 17.25
CA ASP A 105 -1.29 11.66 17.35
C ASP A 105 -2.54 12.18 16.61
N HIS A 106 -3.36 11.27 16.08
CA HIS A 106 -4.58 11.57 15.34
C HIS A 106 -5.75 12.05 16.22
N ASN A 107 -5.55 12.21 17.54
CA ASN A 107 -6.54 12.69 18.51
C ASN A 107 -6.72 14.22 18.45
N VAL A 108 -6.78 14.80 17.25
CA VAL A 108 -6.95 16.24 17.03
C VAL A 108 -8.41 16.59 16.76
N LEU A 109 -8.81 17.81 17.12
CA LEU A 109 -10.21 18.22 17.17
C LEU A 109 -10.97 18.02 15.85
N PHE A 110 -10.37 18.38 14.70
CA PHE A 110 -11.04 18.21 13.41
C PHE A 110 -11.25 16.73 13.02
N ILE A 111 -10.31 15.85 13.39
CA ILE A 111 -10.42 14.40 13.16
C ILE A 111 -11.50 13.81 14.07
N GLN A 112 -11.53 14.23 15.34
CA GLN A 112 -12.58 13.86 16.28
C GLN A 112 -13.97 14.32 15.80
N ASN A 113 -14.08 15.54 15.29
CA ASN A 113 -15.34 16.04 14.74
C ASN A 113 -15.75 15.24 13.48
N THR A 114 -14.80 14.87 12.63
CA THR A 114 -15.04 13.99 11.47
C THR A 114 -15.56 12.63 11.92
N ALA A 115 -15.04 12.07 13.01
CA ALA A 115 -15.43 10.75 13.52
C ALA A 115 -16.92 10.64 13.89
N LEU A 116 -17.56 11.75 14.27
CA LEU A 116 -18.98 11.80 14.65
C LEU A 116 -19.93 11.82 13.44
N ILE A 117 -19.45 12.25 12.28
CA ILE A 117 -20.30 12.49 11.10
C ILE A 117 -19.88 11.69 9.86
N LYS A 118 -18.83 10.86 9.99
CA LYS A 118 -18.31 10.05 8.90
C LYS A 118 -19.38 9.04 8.44
N GLY A 119 -19.50 8.87 7.13
CA GLY A 119 -20.37 7.88 6.53
C GLY A 119 -19.62 6.62 6.14
N PHE A 120 -19.46 5.68 7.06
CA PHE A 120 -18.89 4.36 6.76
C PHE A 120 -20.02 3.33 6.67
N LEU A 121 -20.20 2.75 5.49
CA LEU A 121 -21.22 1.73 5.22
C LEU A 121 -20.61 0.56 4.45
N ASP A 122 -20.85 -0.66 4.92
CA ASP A 122 -20.55 -1.89 4.20
C ASP A 122 -21.82 -2.70 3.90
N TYR A 123 -21.68 -3.72 3.04
CA TYR A 123 -22.80 -4.61 2.69
C TYR A 123 -23.40 -5.35 3.89
N THR A 124 -22.64 -5.62 4.95
CA THR A 124 -23.16 -6.32 6.14
C THR A 124 -24.09 -5.46 6.97
N ASP A 125 -23.91 -4.14 6.94
CA ASP A 125 -24.83 -3.21 7.57
C ASP A 125 -26.17 -3.15 6.83
N LEU A 126 -26.14 -3.27 5.49
CA LEU A 126 -27.34 -3.42 4.69
C LEU A 126 -28.05 -4.76 4.94
N LEU A 127 -27.30 -5.86 5.08
CA LEU A 127 -27.86 -7.18 5.39
C LEU A 127 -28.74 -7.20 6.64
N LYS A 128 -28.38 -6.43 7.66
CA LYS A 128 -29.17 -6.32 8.92
C LYS A 128 -30.57 -5.75 8.68
N VAL A 129 -30.77 -5.01 7.59
CA VAL A 129 -32.09 -4.50 7.18
C VAL A 129 -32.97 -5.63 6.61
N TYR A 130 -32.36 -6.65 6.00
CA TYR A 130 -33.09 -7.72 5.30
C TYR A 130 -33.39 -8.94 6.18
N PHE A 131 -32.59 -9.19 7.23
CA PHE A 131 -32.74 -10.38 8.08
C PHE A 131 -33.87 -10.24 9.12
N HIS A 132 -35.08 -10.02 8.64
CA HIS A 132 -36.30 -10.06 9.44
C HIS A 132 -37.30 -11.02 8.81
N ASN A 133 -37.66 -12.07 9.55
CA ASN A 133 -38.66 -13.07 9.12
C ASN A 133 -40.10 -12.57 9.29
N GLU A 134 -40.29 -11.39 9.89
CA GLU A 134 -41.59 -10.81 10.17
C GLU A 134 -42.04 -9.92 8.99
N PRO A 135 -43.34 -9.86 8.67
CA PRO A 135 -43.87 -8.98 7.61
C PRO A 135 -43.65 -7.48 7.90
N GLU A 136 -43.65 -7.10 9.17
CA GLU A 136 -43.46 -5.74 9.67
C GLU A 136 -42.49 -5.72 10.87
N PRO A 137 -41.19 -5.87 10.63
CA PRO A 137 -40.24 -5.92 11.72
C PRO A 137 -40.15 -4.61 12.47
N ASN A 138 -39.85 -4.72 13.76
CA ASN A 138 -39.43 -3.59 14.56
C ASN A 138 -37.99 -3.19 14.19
N LEU A 139 -37.84 -2.04 13.56
CA LEU A 139 -36.58 -1.53 13.03
C LEU A 139 -35.90 -0.53 13.99
N PHE A 140 -36.34 -0.44 15.25
CA PHE A 140 -35.80 0.52 16.23
C PHE A 140 -34.29 0.37 16.42
N GLU A 141 -33.81 -0.84 16.68
CA GLU A 141 -32.37 -1.11 16.86
C GLU A 141 -31.56 -0.71 15.62
N LEU A 142 -32.08 -1.06 14.44
CA LEU A 142 -31.40 -0.86 13.17
C LEU A 142 -31.32 0.62 12.77
N ILE A 143 -32.46 1.30 12.74
CA ILE A 143 -32.51 2.68 12.25
C ILE A 143 -32.08 3.66 13.34
N ILE A 144 -32.52 3.45 14.59
CA ILE A 144 -32.26 4.42 15.66
C ILE A 144 -30.88 4.21 16.28
N LEU A 145 -30.55 2.99 16.70
CA LEU A 145 -29.32 2.76 17.46
C LEU A 145 -28.09 2.50 16.57
N ASN A 146 -28.27 1.92 15.38
CA ASN A 146 -27.15 1.68 14.47
C ASN A 146 -26.94 2.83 13.49
N LEU A 147 -27.99 3.32 12.83
CA LEU A 147 -27.86 4.34 11.79
C LEU A 147 -27.89 5.78 12.35
N LEU A 148 -28.85 6.10 13.23
CA LEU A 148 -28.93 7.40 13.91
C LEU A 148 -28.15 7.44 15.23
N GLY A 149 -27.41 6.40 15.58
CA GLY A 149 -26.83 6.23 16.91
C GLY A 149 -25.91 7.37 17.36
N GLU A 150 -25.11 7.90 16.44
CA GLU A 150 -24.17 9.01 16.68
C GLU A 150 -24.78 10.40 16.38
N HIS A 151 -26.04 10.47 15.91
CA HIS A 151 -26.70 11.74 15.58
C HIS A 151 -26.99 12.54 16.86
N ILE A 152 -26.78 13.86 16.78
CA ILE A 152 -27.07 14.81 17.86
C ILE A 152 -28.25 15.69 17.41
N PRO A 153 -29.40 15.67 18.11
CA PRO A 153 -30.63 16.34 17.66
C PRO A 153 -30.62 17.85 17.99
N HIS A 154 -29.70 18.59 17.38
CA HIS A 154 -29.53 20.03 17.60
C HIS A 154 -30.76 20.85 17.19
N SER A 155 -31.47 20.45 16.14
CA SER A 155 -32.66 21.15 15.62
C SER A 155 -33.82 21.19 16.62
N THR A 156 -33.91 20.19 17.49
CA THR A 156 -34.90 20.13 18.57
C THR A 156 -34.33 20.56 19.94
N GLY A 157 -33.12 21.12 19.97
CA GLY A 157 -32.46 21.60 21.19
C GLY A 157 -31.77 20.52 22.03
N GLY A 158 -31.62 19.30 21.51
CA GLY A 158 -30.91 18.23 22.21
C GLY A 158 -29.39 18.34 22.08
N ASN A 159 -28.68 17.85 23.09
CA ASN A 159 -27.22 17.85 23.15
C ASN A 159 -26.70 16.49 23.66
N PHE A 160 -27.16 15.42 23.04
CA PHE A 160 -26.76 14.05 23.36
C PHE A 160 -26.79 13.20 22.09
N ARG A 161 -26.00 12.12 22.07
CA ARG A 161 -26.03 11.11 21.01
C ARG A 161 -27.12 10.08 21.31
N PHE A 162 -27.91 9.68 20.31
CA PHE A 162 -29.05 8.79 20.54
C PHE A 162 -28.66 7.46 21.17
N LYS A 163 -27.63 6.77 20.65
CA LYS A 163 -27.21 5.45 21.15
C LYS A 163 -26.68 5.49 22.57
N GLU A 164 -25.79 6.45 22.84
CA GLU A 164 -25.22 6.65 24.17
C GLU A 164 -26.30 6.99 25.19
N ARG A 165 -27.17 7.95 24.84
CA ARG A 165 -28.26 8.38 25.71
C ARG A 165 -29.28 7.27 25.95
N TRP A 166 -29.64 6.51 24.91
CA TRP A 166 -30.51 5.36 25.04
C TRP A 166 -29.91 4.32 26.00
N LYS A 167 -28.64 3.95 25.82
CA LYS A 167 -27.93 3.02 26.71
C LYS A 167 -27.91 3.52 28.15
N GLN A 168 -27.64 4.80 28.35
CA GLN A 168 -27.69 5.43 29.68
C GLN A 168 -29.09 5.32 30.28
N LEU A 169 -30.14 5.68 29.53
CA LEU A 169 -31.52 5.59 29.99
C LEU A 169 -31.88 4.15 30.36
N GLN A 170 -31.55 3.15 29.53
CA GLN A 170 -31.83 1.75 29.85
C GLN A 170 -31.10 1.29 31.11
N ASN A 171 -29.84 1.69 31.30
CA ASN A 171 -29.09 1.38 32.52
C ASN A 171 -29.68 2.07 33.76
N ASP A 172 -30.05 3.35 33.67
CA ASP A 172 -30.62 4.10 34.79
C ASP A 172 -32.03 3.61 35.16
N LEU A 173 -32.79 3.13 34.17
CA LEU A 173 -34.10 2.54 34.37
C LEU A 173 -34.03 1.14 35.00
N THR A 174 -33.06 0.32 34.59
CA THR A 174 -32.99 -1.11 34.95
C THR A 174 -31.82 -1.43 35.90
N THR A 175 -30.58 -1.32 35.45
CA THR A 175 -29.37 -1.81 36.16
C THR A 175 -28.96 -0.96 37.37
N ASN A 176 -28.91 0.36 37.22
CA ASN A 176 -28.39 1.28 38.24
C ASN A 176 -29.40 1.56 39.37
N ALA A 177 -30.69 1.42 39.07
CA ALA A 177 -31.76 1.61 40.04
C ALA A 177 -32.10 0.27 40.70
N TYR A 178 -32.05 0.20 42.02
CA TYR A 178 -32.59 -0.93 42.78
C TYR A 178 -34.11 -0.82 42.90
N THR A 179 -34.65 0.39 43.09
CA THR A 179 -36.10 0.64 43.25
C THR A 179 -36.63 1.71 42.30
N ARG A 180 -37.96 1.78 42.14
CA ARG A 180 -38.64 2.83 41.37
C ARG A 180 -38.47 4.22 42.01
N ASN A 181 -38.09 4.26 43.28
CA ASN A 181 -37.93 5.48 44.04
C ASN A 181 -36.57 6.14 43.87
N ASP A 182 -35.60 5.42 43.29
CA ASP A 182 -34.24 5.88 43.12
C ASP A 182 -34.18 7.09 42.18
N ARG A 183 -33.29 8.02 42.50
CA ARG A 183 -33.19 9.30 41.77
C ARG A 183 -32.85 9.09 40.29
N CYS A 184 -31.93 8.19 39.96
CA CYS A 184 -31.57 7.86 38.58
C CYS A 184 -32.79 7.35 37.78
N HIS A 185 -33.58 6.45 38.38
CA HIS A 185 -34.79 5.92 37.78
C HIS A 185 -35.83 7.00 37.49
N LYS A 186 -36.16 7.83 38.49
CA LYS A 186 -37.13 8.93 38.33
C LYS A 186 -36.69 9.92 37.26
N ASN A 187 -35.40 10.27 37.25
CA ASN A 187 -34.84 11.18 36.24
C ASN A 187 -34.91 10.57 34.83
N ALA A 188 -34.60 9.28 34.69
CA ALA A 188 -34.64 8.59 33.39
C ALA A 188 -36.08 8.45 32.87
N ILE A 189 -37.03 8.07 33.73
CA ILE A 189 -38.47 8.04 33.39
C ILE A 189 -38.94 9.43 32.94
N ALA A 190 -38.61 10.48 33.69
CA ALA A 190 -39.02 11.85 33.36
C ALA A 190 -38.39 12.35 32.06
N PHE A 191 -37.21 11.85 31.67
CA PHE A 191 -36.53 12.23 30.44
C PHE A 191 -36.97 11.44 29.21
N LEU A 192 -37.59 10.26 29.39
CA LEU A 192 -37.97 9.38 28.27
C LEU A 192 -38.88 10.09 27.23
N PRO A 193 -39.89 10.89 27.61
CA PRO A 193 -40.68 11.67 26.65
C PRO A 193 -39.88 12.75 25.92
N THR A 194 -38.90 13.37 26.59
CA THR A 194 -37.98 14.33 25.97
C THR A 194 -37.12 13.64 24.91
N PHE A 195 -36.59 12.45 25.23
CA PHE A 195 -35.84 11.63 24.27
C PHE A 195 -36.70 11.28 23.05
N GLU A 196 -37.95 10.84 23.26
CA GLU A 196 -38.89 10.54 22.17
C GLU A 196 -39.15 11.77 21.28
N THR A 197 -39.34 12.94 21.87
CA THR A 197 -39.58 14.19 21.14
C THR A 197 -38.40 14.55 20.22
N HIS A 198 -37.17 14.47 20.75
CA HIS A 198 -35.97 14.70 19.95
C HIS A 198 -35.80 13.67 18.83
N LEU A 199 -36.14 12.41 19.13
CA LEU A 199 -36.09 11.32 18.17
C LEU A 199 -37.09 11.54 17.02
N LYS A 200 -38.35 11.88 17.33
CA LYS A 200 -39.38 12.18 16.32
C LYS A 200 -38.97 13.34 15.43
N GLY A 201 -38.52 14.46 16.00
CA GLY A 201 -38.07 15.60 15.19
C GLY A 201 -36.90 15.26 14.25
N THR A 202 -35.96 14.42 14.71
CA THR A 202 -34.88 13.94 13.83
C THR A 202 -35.41 13.02 12.72
N LEU A 203 -36.32 12.11 13.05
CA LEU A 203 -36.92 11.21 12.07
C LEU A 203 -37.71 12.00 11.01
N ASP A 204 -38.45 13.04 11.41
CA ASP A 204 -39.19 13.89 10.48
C ASP A 204 -38.26 14.55 9.44
N GLU A 205 -37.11 15.07 9.87
CA GLU A 205 -36.09 15.62 8.98
C GLU A 205 -35.49 14.56 8.05
N VAL A 206 -35.14 13.39 8.60
CA VAL A 206 -34.56 12.28 7.85
C VAL A 206 -35.52 11.78 6.78
N PHE A 207 -36.80 11.57 7.12
CA PHE A 207 -37.80 11.09 6.18
C PHE A 207 -38.16 12.15 5.13
N THR A 208 -38.10 13.43 5.48
CA THR A 208 -38.23 14.52 4.50
C THR A 208 -37.13 14.46 3.44
N ILE A 209 -35.86 14.29 3.85
CA ILE A 209 -34.73 14.17 2.91
C ILE A 209 -34.80 12.85 2.13
N LEU A 210 -35.15 11.75 2.79
CA LEU A 210 -35.34 10.44 2.15
C LEU A 210 -36.36 10.52 1.02
N ASN A 211 -37.54 11.09 1.26
CA ASN A 211 -38.58 11.21 0.24
C ASN A 211 -38.18 12.20 -0.87
N LYS A 212 -37.37 13.23 -0.57
CA LYS A 212 -36.72 14.06 -1.61
C LYS A 212 -35.80 13.20 -2.50
N TYR A 213 -35.05 12.27 -1.93
CA TYR A 213 -34.19 11.39 -2.72
C TYR A 213 -34.98 10.41 -3.58
N LEU A 214 -36.01 9.77 -3.01
CA LEU A 214 -36.86 8.83 -3.73
C LEU A 214 -37.58 9.53 -4.90
N SER A 215 -38.20 10.68 -4.67
CA SER A 215 -38.92 11.42 -5.72
C SER A 215 -38.02 11.96 -6.84
N ASN A 216 -36.84 12.50 -6.50
CA ASN A 216 -35.98 13.16 -7.50
C ASN A 216 -35.08 12.20 -8.29
N TYR A 217 -34.72 11.06 -7.71
CA TYR A 217 -33.73 10.15 -8.29
C TYR A 217 -34.29 8.77 -8.61
N PHE A 218 -35.42 8.38 -8.02
CA PHE A 218 -36.11 7.10 -8.24
C PHE A 218 -37.59 7.35 -8.59
N ASP A 219 -37.85 8.30 -9.48
CA ASP A 219 -39.18 8.67 -9.97
C ASP A 219 -39.99 7.47 -10.46
N GLU A 220 -39.35 6.51 -11.15
CA GLU A 220 -39.98 5.27 -11.61
C GLU A 220 -40.49 4.36 -10.48
N LEU A 221 -39.99 4.50 -9.25
CA LEU A 221 -40.45 3.69 -8.12
C LEU A 221 -41.81 4.14 -7.58
N ASN A 222 -42.13 5.45 -7.70
CA ASN A 222 -43.34 6.08 -7.18
C ASN A 222 -43.71 5.65 -5.74
N ILE A 223 -42.68 5.62 -4.88
CA ILE A 223 -42.76 5.22 -3.47
C ILE A 223 -42.44 6.42 -2.59
N GLU A 224 -43.30 6.60 -1.59
CA GLU A 224 -43.08 7.47 -0.44
C GLU A 224 -43.01 6.61 0.82
N LEU A 225 -42.14 6.99 1.75
CA LEU A 225 -41.98 6.30 3.03
C LEU A 225 -42.38 7.23 4.16
N SER A 226 -43.18 6.70 5.08
CA SER A 226 -43.42 7.29 6.40
C SER A 226 -42.97 6.30 7.48
N TYR A 227 -43.08 6.71 8.75
CA TYR A 227 -42.74 5.85 9.87
C TYR A 227 -43.83 5.92 10.93
N SER A 228 -43.94 4.83 11.71
CA SER A 228 -44.70 4.82 12.95
C SER A 228 -43.75 4.52 14.10
N LEU A 229 -43.67 5.45 15.06
CA LEU A 229 -42.97 5.26 16.32
C LEU A 229 -44.01 5.18 17.45
N GLU A 230 -44.18 4.00 18.03
CA GLU A 230 -45.03 3.84 19.21
C GLU A 230 -44.42 4.59 20.41
N PRO A 231 -45.24 5.04 21.38
CA PRO A 231 -44.74 5.73 22.57
C PRO A 231 -43.68 4.89 23.30
N LEU A 232 -42.59 5.53 23.68
CA LEU A 232 -41.53 4.89 24.45
C LEU A 232 -42.00 4.73 25.89
N THR A 233 -42.61 3.59 26.21
CA THR A 233 -43.19 3.31 27.52
C THR A 233 -42.28 2.40 28.34
N PHE A 234 -42.03 2.78 29.59
CA PHE A 234 -41.34 1.90 30.53
C PHE A 234 -42.35 1.02 31.27
N ASN A 235 -42.14 -0.29 31.20
CA ASN A 235 -43.03 -1.28 31.76
C ASN A 235 -42.47 -1.84 33.05
N TYR A 236 -43.35 -1.98 34.03
CA TYR A 236 -43.01 -2.54 35.32
C TYR A 236 -43.60 -3.94 35.49
N GLY A 237 -42.75 -4.86 35.95
CA GLY A 237 -43.15 -6.15 36.52
C GLY A 237 -42.32 -6.42 37.78
N TYR A 238 -41.93 -7.68 37.98
CA TYR A 238 -40.81 -8.00 38.85
C TYR A 238 -39.54 -7.30 38.35
N LYS A 239 -38.53 -7.11 39.22
CA LYS A 239 -37.35 -6.29 38.88
C LYS A 239 -36.62 -6.76 37.61
N TRP A 240 -36.56 -8.07 37.38
CA TRP A 240 -35.96 -8.67 36.18
C TRP A 240 -36.83 -8.56 34.92
N GLU A 241 -38.08 -8.12 35.05
CA GLU A 241 -39.05 -7.91 33.96
C GLU A 241 -39.20 -6.43 33.60
N TRP A 242 -38.34 -5.55 34.12
CA TRP A 242 -38.37 -4.14 33.79
C TRP A 242 -37.77 -3.92 32.41
N TYR A 243 -38.53 -3.31 31.49
CA TYR A 243 -38.07 -3.01 30.13
C TYR A 243 -38.77 -1.79 29.53
N THR A 244 -38.17 -1.22 28.49
CA THR A 244 -38.77 -0.13 27.71
C THR A 244 -39.33 -0.69 26.41
N THR A 245 -40.61 -0.46 26.13
CA THR A 245 -41.18 -0.71 24.79
C THR A 245 -40.63 0.31 23.81
N SER A 246 -40.10 -0.16 22.69
CA SER A 246 -39.53 0.68 21.63
C SER A 246 -39.87 0.05 20.28
N VAL A 247 -41.01 0.43 19.71
CA VAL A 247 -41.51 -0.12 18.43
C VAL A 247 -41.43 0.97 17.37
N PHE A 248 -40.60 0.74 16.36
CA PHE A 248 -40.45 1.59 15.19
C PHE A 248 -40.67 0.75 13.93
N LYS A 249 -41.60 1.18 13.08
CA LYS A 249 -41.93 0.49 11.83
C LYS A 249 -41.93 1.47 10.66
N LEU A 250 -41.59 0.95 9.48
CA LEU A 250 -41.73 1.67 8.21
C LEU A 250 -43.15 1.49 7.67
N GLN A 251 -43.66 2.56 7.07
CA GLN A 251 -44.93 2.58 6.35
C GLN A 251 -44.64 2.94 4.91
N VAL A 252 -45.14 2.12 3.97
CA VAL A 252 -44.87 2.29 2.54
C VAL A 252 -46.13 2.81 1.86
N ILE A 253 -46.01 3.96 1.22
CA ILE A 253 -47.04 4.55 0.39
C ILE A 253 -46.60 4.38 -1.06
N LYS A 254 -47.39 3.67 -1.85
CA LYS A 254 -47.11 3.43 -3.26
C LYS A 254 -48.26 3.94 -4.11
N ASP A 255 -47.95 4.73 -5.13
CA ASP A 255 -48.97 5.33 -6.01
C ASP A 255 -50.04 6.12 -5.21
N GLY A 256 -49.64 6.73 -4.09
CA GLY A 256 -50.52 7.48 -3.19
C GLY A 256 -51.39 6.62 -2.25
N ILE A 257 -51.22 5.30 -2.27
CA ILE A 257 -51.98 4.35 -1.43
C ILE A 257 -51.06 3.77 -0.37
N LEU A 258 -51.46 3.86 0.90
CA LEU A 258 -50.78 3.18 1.99
C LEU A 258 -50.94 1.67 1.81
N ILE A 259 -49.83 0.95 1.78
CA ILE A 259 -49.83 -0.50 1.69
C ILE A 259 -50.09 -1.05 3.10
N ASP A 260 -51.18 -1.79 3.24
CA ASP A 260 -51.55 -2.53 4.45
C ASP A 260 -51.11 -3.99 4.28
N GLY A 261 -50.37 -4.54 5.26
CA GLY A 261 -49.67 -5.81 5.14
C GLY A 261 -48.19 -5.66 4.76
N GLY A 262 -47.38 -6.65 5.15
CA GLY A 262 -45.91 -6.56 5.16
C GLY A 262 -45.32 -6.03 3.85
N TYR A 263 -44.51 -4.97 3.96
CA TYR A 263 -43.89 -4.30 2.81
C TYR A 263 -43.01 -5.21 1.95
N ASN A 264 -42.61 -6.38 2.48
CA ASN A 264 -41.87 -7.43 1.78
C ASN A 264 -42.62 -7.99 0.54
N ASP A 265 -43.95 -7.88 0.50
CA ASP A 265 -44.75 -8.36 -0.63
C ASP A 265 -44.68 -7.42 -1.85
N PHE A 266 -44.26 -6.16 -1.65
CA PHE A 266 -44.26 -5.11 -2.69
C PHE A 266 -42.87 -4.53 -2.99
N LEU A 267 -41.98 -4.54 -2.00
CA LEU A 267 -40.59 -4.13 -2.13
C LEU A 267 -39.72 -5.38 -2.18
N ASN A 268 -39.22 -5.71 -3.37
CA ASN A 268 -38.19 -6.74 -3.48
C ASN A 268 -36.89 -6.29 -2.77
N GLU A 269 -35.99 -7.25 -2.52
CA GLU A 269 -34.73 -7.02 -1.82
C GLU A 269 -33.89 -5.89 -2.46
N ALA A 270 -33.89 -5.79 -3.79
CA ALA A 270 -33.15 -4.74 -4.52
C ALA A 270 -33.72 -3.33 -4.30
N ARG A 271 -35.05 -3.19 -4.14
CA ARG A 271 -35.71 -1.92 -3.79
C ARG A 271 -35.51 -1.57 -2.33
N LEU A 272 -35.64 -2.54 -1.42
CA LEU A 272 -35.34 -2.35 0.00
C LEU A 272 -33.88 -1.91 0.19
N SER A 273 -32.95 -2.45 -0.59
CA SER A 273 -31.54 -2.04 -0.59
C SER A 273 -31.36 -0.58 -0.98
N ALA A 274 -32.03 -0.15 -2.05
CA ALA A 274 -31.96 1.24 -2.49
C ALA A 274 -32.54 2.19 -1.43
N ILE A 275 -33.68 1.82 -0.83
CA ILE A 275 -34.32 2.58 0.26
C ILE A 275 -33.42 2.66 1.49
N ALA A 276 -32.81 1.54 1.91
CA ALA A 276 -31.90 1.50 3.05
C ALA A 276 -30.70 2.42 2.86
N ILE A 277 -30.10 2.42 1.66
CA ILE A 277 -29.01 3.34 1.32
C ILE A 277 -29.49 4.79 1.32
N CYS A 278 -30.68 5.07 0.77
CA CYS A 278 -31.22 6.44 0.78
C CYS A 278 -31.49 6.93 2.21
N LEU A 279 -32.02 6.08 3.08
CA LEU A 279 -32.28 6.39 4.49
C LEU A 279 -30.96 6.65 5.22
N TYR A 280 -29.94 5.84 4.97
CA TYR A 280 -28.59 6.05 5.48
C TYR A 280 -28.00 7.39 5.02
N LEU A 281 -28.04 7.67 3.72
CA LEU A 281 -27.58 8.95 3.19
C LEU A 281 -28.39 10.13 3.75
N ALA A 282 -29.70 10.01 3.89
CA ALA A 282 -30.54 11.05 4.48
C ALA A 282 -30.12 11.35 5.92
N SER A 283 -29.88 10.32 6.73
CA SER A 283 -29.40 10.48 8.11
C SER A 283 -28.01 11.12 8.24
N LEU A 284 -27.10 10.81 7.32
CA LEU A 284 -25.81 11.48 7.26
C LEU A 284 -25.96 12.96 6.89
N ARG A 285 -26.94 13.29 6.03
CA ARG A 285 -27.17 14.66 5.58
C ARG A 285 -27.84 15.53 6.65
N THR A 286 -28.69 14.94 7.51
CA THR A 286 -29.34 15.69 8.61
C THR A 286 -28.37 16.07 9.72
N ASN A 287 -27.26 15.35 9.89
CA ASN A 287 -26.32 15.59 10.99
C ASN A 287 -25.65 16.98 10.87
N PRO A 288 -26.07 17.98 11.67
CA PRO A 288 -25.74 19.37 11.42
C PRO A 288 -24.43 19.72 12.13
N ALA A 289 -23.30 19.49 11.44
CA ALA A 289 -22.00 19.90 11.95
C ALA A 289 -21.19 20.64 10.87
N SER A 290 -20.85 21.90 11.18
CA SER A 290 -19.82 22.63 10.45
C SER A 290 -18.45 22.06 10.84
N VAL A 291 -18.07 20.96 10.19
CA VAL A 291 -16.75 20.35 10.36
C VAL A 291 -15.85 20.65 9.18
N GLU A 292 -14.55 20.61 9.42
CA GLU A 292 -13.54 20.89 8.40
C GLU A 292 -13.45 19.76 7.37
N LEU A 293 -13.72 18.50 7.76
CA LEU A 293 -13.60 17.34 6.88
C LEU A 293 -14.85 16.45 6.99
N LYS A 294 -15.42 16.09 5.84
CA LYS A 294 -16.52 15.13 5.73
C LYS A 294 -16.12 13.99 4.81
N VAL A 295 -16.28 12.75 5.28
CA VAL A 295 -15.86 11.55 4.55
C VAL A 295 -17.00 10.55 4.46
N ILE A 296 -17.19 9.96 3.29
CA ILE A 296 -18.03 8.78 3.08
C ILE A 296 -17.18 7.66 2.48
N PHE A 297 -17.26 6.46 3.03
CA PHE A 297 -16.70 5.24 2.49
C PHE A 297 -17.79 4.18 2.33
N LEU A 298 -18.03 3.75 1.08
CA LEU A 298 -18.96 2.68 0.72
C LEU A 298 -18.17 1.43 0.27
N ASP A 299 -18.13 0.38 1.10
CA ASP A 299 -17.45 -0.89 0.78
C ASP A 299 -18.44 -1.95 0.31
N ASP A 300 -18.37 -2.33 -0.97
CA ASP A 300 -19.18 -3.37 -1.59
C ASP A 300 -20.72 -3.15 -1.48
N VAL A 301 -21.15 -1.93 -1.16
CA VAL A 301 -22.54 -1.51 -0.97
C VAL A 301 -23.43 -1.76 -2.21
N PHE A 302 -22.87 -1.62 -3.41
CA PHE A 302 -23.63 -1.66 -4.66
C PHE A 302 -23.89 -3.07 -5.22
N ILE A 303 -23.33 -4.11 -4.60
CA ILE A 303 -23.48 -5.49 -5.08
C ILE A 303 -24.90 -6.02 -4.91
N GLY A 304 -25.56 -5.70 -3.79
CA GLY A 304 -26.96 -6.09 -3.54
C GLY A 304 -27.98 -5.27 -4.34
N LEU A 305 -27.54 -4.29 -5.13
CA LEU A 305 -28.41 -3.44 -5.92
C LEU A 305 -28.54 -3.93 -7.35
N ASP A 306 -29.78 -3.91 -7.84
CA ASP A 306 -30.07 -4.05 -9.26
C ASP A 306 -29.50 -2.88 -10.07
N SER A 307 -29.13 -3.13 -11.31
CA SER A 307 -28.44 -2.18 -12.20
C SER A 307 -29.19 -0.86 -12.36
N GLY A 308 -30.53 -0.91 -12.38
CA GLY A 308 -31.39 0.28 -12.47
C GLY A 308 -31.29 1.20 -11.25
N ASN A 309 -31.02 0.66 -10.06
CA ASN A 309 -30.95 1.43 -8.81
C ASN A 309 -29.57 2.03 -8.53
N ARG A 310 -28.52 1.55 -9.21
CA ARG A 310 -27.14 1.98 -8.96
C ARG A 310 -26.88 3.42 -9.43
N ILE A 311 -27.38 3.80 -10.61
CA ILE A 311 -27.22 5.15 -11.19
C ILE A 311 -27.89 6.24 -10.34
N PRO A 312 -29.16 6.10 -9.89
CA PRO A 312 -29.78 7.02 -8.94
C PRO A 312 -28.92 7.33 -7.72
N ILE A 313 -28.32 6.32 -7.09
CA ILE A 313 -27.46 6.53 -5.92
C ILE A 313 -26.19 7.29 -6.27
N LEU A 314 -25.57 7.03 -7.43
CA LEU A 314 -24.44 7.86 -7.88
C LEU A 314 -24.84 9.31 -8.13
N LYS A 315 -26.05 9.57 -8.64
CA LYS A 315 -26.58 10.94 -8.78
C LYS A 315 -26.74 11.61 -7.43
N ILE A 316 -27.29 10.91 -6.42
CA ILE A 316 -27.39 11.44 -5.04
C ILE A 316 -25.99 11.77 -4.49
N LEU A 317 -25.03 10.84 -4.57
CA LEU A 317 -23.67 11.05 -4.08
C LEU A 317 -22.98 12.23 -4.79
N ARG A 318 -23.23 12.43 -6.07
CA ARG A 318 -22.67 13.54 -6.85
C ARG A 318 -23.32 14.88 -6.50
N ASN A 319 -24.64 14.92 -6.36
CA ASN A 319 -25.38 16.17 -6.28
C ASN A 319 -25.61 16.67 -4.85
N GLU A 320 -25.85 15.75 -3.91
CA GLU A 320 -26.27 16.09 -2.54
C GLU A 320 -25.10 16.01 -1.54
N PHE A 321 -23.99 15.36 -1.93
CA PHE A 321 -22.78 15.14 -1.10
C PHE A 321 -21.51 15.74 -1.73
N THR A 322 -21.62 16.91 -2.36
CA THR A 322 -20.47 17.61 -2.98
C THR A 322 -19.41 18.03 -1.96
N ASP A 323 -19.81 18.30 -0.72
CA ASP A 323 -18.95 18.68 0.39
C ASP A 323 -18.20 17.50 1.04
N TYR A 324 -18.53 16.26 0.66
CA TYR A 324 -17.87 15.05 1.16
C TYR A 324 -16.74 14.60 0.25
N GLN A 325 -15.66 14.11 0.84
CA GLN A 325 -14.70 13.25 0.14
C GLN A 325 -15.21 11.81 0.15
N LYS A 326 -15.28 11.21 -1.03
CA LYS A 326 -15.99 9.95 -1.26
C LYS A 326 -15.01 8.84 -1.61
N PHE A 327 -15.16 7.70 -0.96
CA PHE A 327 -14.40 6.48 -1.18
C PHE A 327 -15.40 5.38 -1.51
N ILE A 328 -15.22 4.71 -2.64
CA ILE A 328 -16.10 3.63 -3.08
C ILE A 328 -15.22 2.45 -3.45
N SER A 329 -15.44 1.30 -2.83
CA SER A 329 -14.81 0.04 -3.23
C SER A 329 -15.84 -0.97 -3.72
N THR A 330 -15.45 -1.74 -4.73
CA THR A 330 -16.29 -2.82 -5.26
C THR A 330 -15.48 -3.99 -5.79
N TYR A 331 -16.00 -5.20 -5.68
CA TYR A 331 -15.53 -6.37 -6.42
C TYR A 331 -16.23 -6.59 -7.78
N ASP A 332 -17.31 -5.86 -8.07
CA ASP A 332 -18.03 -5.96 -9.35
C ASP A 332 -17.30 -5.13 -10.43
N ARG A 333 -16.66 -5.82 -11.38
CA ARG A 333 -15.88 -5.17 -12.46
C ARG A 333 -16.77 -4.39 -13.40
N HIS A 334 -17.96 -4.90 -13.73
CA HIS A 334 -18.86 -4.23 -14.66
C HIS A 334 -19.34 -2.91 -14.05
N TRP A 335 -19.75 -2.96 -12.77
CA TRP A 335 -20.11 -1.79 -12.01
C TRP A 335 -18.97 -0.77 -11.92
N TYR A 336 -17.76 -1.22 -11.59
CA TYR A 336 -16.59 -0.36 -11.51
C TYR A 336 -16.32 0.40 -12.81
N GLU A 337 -16.35 -0.28 -13.96
CA GLU A 337 -16.12 0.38 -15.26
C GLU A 337 -17.22 1.39 -15.59
N LEU A 338 -18.47 1.10 -15.23
CA LEU A 338 -19.59 2.01 -15.39
C LEU A 338 -19.45 3.24 -14.48
N ALA A 339 -19.15 3.05 -13.19
CA ALA A 339 -18.91 4.12 -12.23
C ALA A 339 -17.72 4.99 -12.65
N LYS A 340 -16.62 4.38 -13.10
CA LYS A 340 -15.44 5.07 -13.64
C LYS A 340 -15.81 5.99 -14.80
N LYS A 341 -16.56 5.48 -15.78
CA LYS A 341 -17.04 6.28 -16.92
C LYS A 341 -17.98 7.41 -16.48
N TYR A 342 -18.89 7.11 -15.54
CA TYR A 342 -19.82 8.09 -14.99
C TYR A 342 -19.07 9.25 -14.32
N PHE A 343 -18.08 8.96 -13.46
CA PHE A 343 -17.30 9.98 -12.77
C PHE A 343 -16.31 10.71 -13.67
N ALA A 344 -15.79 10.09 -14.72
CA ALA A 344 -14.94 10.76 -15.71
C ALA A 344 -15.65 11.92 -16.43
N SER A 345 -17.00 11.91 -16.47
CA SER A 345 -17.81 13.00 -17.04
C SER A 345 -17.97 14.21 -16.11
N SER A 346 -17.51 14.13 -14.86
CA SER A 346 -17.67 15.20 -13.87
C SER A 346 -16.53 16.22 -13.96
N ILE A 347 -16.87 17.48 -14.25
CA ILE A 347 -15.88 18.58 -14.34
C ILE A 347 -15.40 19.04 -12.94
N ASN A 348 -16.29 19.03 -11.95
CA ASN A 348 -16.05 19.60 -10.62
C ASN A 348 -15.60 18.58 -9.56
N GLU A 349 -15.64 17.29 -9.88
CA GLU A 349 -15.20 16.22 -8.96
C GLU A 349 -14.05 15.45 -9.57
N LYS A 350 -12.88 15.50 -8.92
CA LYS A 350 -11.73 14.71 -9.31
C LYS A 350 -11.80 13.34 -8.62
N TRP A 351 -11.58 12.28 -9.39
CA TRP A 351 -11.60 10.90 -8.92
C TRP A 351 -10.27 10.23 -9.25
N LYS A 352 -9.59 9.70 -8.23
CA LYS A 352 -8.52 8.75 -8.39
C LYS A 352 -9.12 7.35 -8.49
N VAL A 353 -8.59 6.56 -9.42
CA VAL A 353 -9.10 5.23 -9.73
C VAL A 353 -7.96 4.24 -9.54
N ILE A 354 -8.16 3.25 -8.67
CA ILE A 354 -7.16 2.23 -8.37
C ILE A 354 -7.74 0.83 -8.52
N GLU A 355 -6.86 -0.15 -8.73
CA GLU A 355 -7.21 -1.58 -8.79
C GLU A 355 -6.39 -2.34 -7.73
N MET A 356 -7.02 -3.26 -7.00
CA MET A 356 -6.41 -4.05 -5.95
C MET A 356 -6.50 -5.55 -6.28
N TYR A 357 -5.37 -6.24 -6.25
CA TYR A 357 -5.25 -7.67 -6.55
C TYR A 357 -4.73 -8.47 -5.37
N VAL A 358 -4.90 -9.79 -5.43
CA VAL A 358 -4.33 -10.72 -4.44
C VAL A 358 -2.90 -11.08 -4.85
N GLY A 359 -1.94 -10.53 -4.13
CA GLY A 359 -0.56 -10.98 -4.12
C GLY A 359 -0.33 -12.11 -3.12
N HIS A 360 0.86 -12.69 -3.19
CA HIS A 360 1.28 -13.72 -2.26
C HIS A 360 2.64 -13.39 -1.66
N ASP A 361 2.83 -13.80 -0.41
CA ASP A 361 4.10 -13.76 0.30
C ASP A 361 4.27 -15.04 1.11
N SER A 362 5.36 -15.17 1.85
CA SER A 362 5.59 -16.27 2.79
C SER A 362 5.52 -15.77 4.23
N ASP A 363 4.81 -16.50 5.08
CA ASP A 363 4.84 -16.29 6.53
C ASP A 363 6.29 -16.44 7.04
N PRO A 364 6.88 -15.43 7.70
CA PRO A 364 8.25 -15.50 8.21
C PRO A 364 8.51 -16.65 9.19
N ILE A 365 7.46 -17.14 9.87
CA ILE A 365 7.59 -18.19 10.89
C ILE A 365 7.35 -19.57 10.28
N SER A 366 6.20 -19.76 9.62
CA SER A 366 5.80 -21.08 9.12
C SER A 366 6.20 -21.36 7.68
N ASN A 367 6.72 -20.35 6.96
CA ASN A 367 7.00 -20.37 5.53
C ASN A 367 5.79 -20.75 4.65
N ASN A 368 4.59 -20.69 5.22
CA ASN A 368 3.36 -20.94 4.49
C ASN A 368 3.02 -19.77 3.59
N LYS A 369 2.40 -20.06 2.45
CA LYS A 369 1.91 -19.04 1.53
C LYS A 369 0.81 -18.21 2.17
N ILE A 370 0.99 -16.90 2.18
CA ILE A 370 0.02 -15.92 2.68
C ILE A 370 -0.46 -15.02 1.55
N ASN A 371 -1.64 -14.42 1.73
CA ASN A 371 -2.18 -13.44 0.79
C ASN A 371 -1.84 -12.04 1.27
N LYS A 372 -1.47 -11.16 0.33
CA LYS A 372 -1.26 -9.73 0.58
C LYS A 372 -1.89 -8.88 -0.53
N PRO A 373 -2.36 -7.65 -0.23
CA PRO A 373 -2.81 -6.72 -1.25
C PRO A 373 -1.72 -6.40 -2.27
N ILE A 374 -2.12 -6.12 -3.50
CA ILE A 374 -1.30 -5.39 -4.48
C ILE A 374 -2.15 -4.25 -4.97
N VAL A 375 -1.70 -3.02 -4.74
CA VAL A 375 -2.43 -1.81 -5.12
C VAL A 375 -1.81 -1.28 -6.41
N ILE A 376 -2.67 -0.98 -7.39
CA ILE A 376 -2.28 -0.48 -8.70
C ILE A 376 -2.95 0.87 -8.94
N GLU A 377 -2.14 1.86 -9.26
CA GLU A 377 -2.60 3.23 -9.54
C GLU A 377 -2.66 3.55 -11.04
N GLY A 378 -2.02 2.74 -11.89
CA GLY A 378 -2.53 2.47 -13.24
C GLY A 378 -1.65 2.83 -14.42
N ASP A 379 -0.36 3.15 -14.25
CA ASP A 379 0.47 3.49 -15.41
C ASP A 379 1.91 2.96 -15.44
N SER A 380 2.46 2.46 -14.33
CA SER A 380 3.79 1.87 -14.35
C SER A 380 3.82 0.62 -15.26
N TYR A 381 5.00 0.24 -15.75
CA TYR A 381 5.11 -1.00 -16.50
C TYR A 381 4.73 -2.22 -15.64
N PHE A 382 5.07 -2.20 -14.35
CA PHE A 382 4.67 -3.25 -13.42
C PHE A 382 3.15 -3.29 -13.25
N ASP A 383 2.49 -2.15 -13.07
CA ASP A 383 1.03 -2.03 -12.94
C ASP A 383 0.32 -2.64 -14.14
N LYS A 384 0.79 -2.31 -15.34
CA LYS A 384 0.29 -2.85 -16.61
C LYS A 384 0.48 -4.37 -16.64
N ALA A 385 1.64 -4.87 -16.23
CA ALA A 385 1.90 -6.31 -16.17
C ALA A 385 0.91 -7.05 -15.26
N ILE A 386 0.69 -6.54 -14.04
CA ILE A 386 -0.22 -7.14 -13.06
C ILE A 386 -1.67 -7.08 -13.55
N LYS A 387 -2.06 -5.98 -14.20
CA LYS A 387 -3.39 -5.83 -14.78
C LYS A 387 -3.67 -6.89 -15.85
N TYR A 388 -2.75 -7.10 -16.79
CA TYR A 388 -2.90 -8.12 -17.83
C TYR A 388 -2.86 -9.54 -17.25
N LEU A 389 -1.99 -9.80 -16.26
CA LEU A 389 -1.86 -11.09 -15.59
C LEU A 389 -3.14 -11.49 -14.83
N ASN A 390 -3.81 -10.53 -14.21
CA ASN A 390 -4.96 -10.76 -13.33
C ASN A 390 -6.28 -10.28 -13.92
N HIS A 391 -6.33 -10.01 -15.23
CA HIS A 391 -7.60 -9.66 -15.87
C HIS A 391 -8.57 -10.86 -15.80
N ARG A 392 -9.75 -10.63 -15.22
CA ARG A 392 -10.68 -11.70 -14.82
C ARG A 392 -11.27 -12.50 -16.00
N LEU A 393 -11.64 -11.79 -17.08
CA LEU A 393 -12.38 -12.39 -18.20
C LEU A 393 -11.48 -12.74 -19.39
N ALA A 394 -10.35 -12.05 -19.53
CA ALA A 394 -9.44 -12.17 -20.65
C ALA A 394 -8.03 -11.80 -20.19
N PRO A 395 -7.36 -12.66 -19.41
CA PRO A 395 -5.96 -12.44 -19.06
C PRO A 395 -5.10 -12.48 -20.34
N ASP A 396 -4.19 -11.52 -20.45
CA ASP A 396 -3.25 -11.41 -21.57
C ASP A 396 -1.85 -11.69 -21.05
N TYR A 397 -1.51 -12.98 -20.94
CA TYR A 397 -0.20 -13.40 -20.46
C TYR A 397 0.95 -12.89 -21.35
N PRO A 398 0.81 -12.85 -22.70
CA PRO A 398 1.78 -12.17 -23.56
C PRO A 398 2.07 -10.72 -23.18
N ALA A 399 1.02 -9.91 -23.04
CA ALA A 399 1.15 -8.51 -22.65
C ALA A 399 1.76 -8.40 -21.25
N ALA A 400 1.31 -9.23 -20.30
CA ALA A 400 1.87 -9.26 -18.95
C ALA A 400 3.38 -9.51 -18.95
N ALA A 401 3.86 -10.50 -19.70
CA ALA A 401 5.28 -10.81 -19.83
C ALA A 401 6.08 -9.62 -20.41
N ASN A 402 5.59 -9.00 -21.48
CA ASN A 402 6.23 -7.85 -22.09
C ASN A 402 6.32 -6.65 -21.12
N TYR A 403 5.28 -6.42 -20.34
CA TYR A 403 5.27 -5.36 -19.33
C TYR A 403 6.15 -5.69 -18.12
N PHE A 404 6.24 -6.96 -17.68
CA PHE A 404 7.23 -7.37 -16.67
C PHE A 404 8.66 -7.16 -17.15
N ARG A 405 8.93 -7.44 -18.42
CA ARG A 405 10.23 -7.19 -19.04
C ARG A 405 10.61 -5.71 -18.91
N LYS A 406 9.73 -4.81 -19.35
CA LYS A 406 9.96 -3.35 -19.25
C LYS A 406 10.11 -2.87 -17.81
N ALA A 407 9.31 -3.42 -16.90
CA ALA A 407 9.42 -3.11 -15.47
C ALA A 407 10.77 -3.54 -14.89
N LEU A 408 11.30 -4.71 -15.28
CA LEU A 408 12.63 -5.18 -14.85
C LEU A 408 13.76 -4.30 -15.42
N GLU A 409 13.66 -3.91 -16.69
CA GLU A 409 14.63 -3.00 -17.32
C GLU A 409 14.66 -1.65 -16.57
N GLU A 410 13.49 -1.11 -16.23
CA GLU A 410 13.35 0.12 -15.44
C GLU A 410 13.92 -0.04 -14.01
N LEU A 411 13.53 -1.11 -13.30
CA LEU A 411 13.99 -1.40 -11.93
C LEU A 411 15.51 -1.51 -11.85
N ILE A 412 16.13 -2.25 -12.77
CA ILE A 412 17.59 -2.43 -12.77
C ILE A 412 18.28 -1.09 -13.03
N LYS A 413 17.77 -0.29 -13.98
CA LYS A 413 18.33 1.02 -14.31
C LYS A 413 18.21 2.03 -13.18
N GLU A 414 17.15 1.93 -12.39
CA GLU A 414 16.90 2.81 -11.24
C GLU A 414 17.84 2.50 -10.07
N PHE A 415 18.00 1.22 -9.72
CA PHE A 415 18.69 0.83 -8.48
C PHE A 415 20.11 0.28 -8.66
N VAL A 416 20.41 -0.38 -9.77
CA VAL A 416 21.73 -0.99 -9.98
C VAL A 416 22.72 0.07 -10.45
N PRO A 417 23.93 0.16 -9.85
CA PRO A 417 24.87 1.20 -10.21
C PRO A 417 25.32 1.17 -11.67
N LYS A 418 25.48 2.37 -12.25
CA LYS A 418 25.95 2.54 -13.64
C LYS A 418 27.30 1.87 -13.94
N TRP A 419 28.19 1.78 -12.96
CA TRP A 419 29.49 1.12 -13.12
C TRP A 419 29.38 -0.41 -13.22
N GLU A 420 28.27 -0.98 -12.77
CA GLU A 420 28.00 -2.41 -12.82
C GLU A 420 27.33 -2.80 -14.16
N THR A 421 26.52 -1.88 -14.70
CA THR A 421 25.80 -2.02 -15.98
C THR A 421 26.58 -1.46 -17.18
N ALA A 422 27.88 -1.21 -17.03
CA ALA A 422 28.76 -0.80 -18.12
C ALA A 422 29.46 -2.01 -18.78
N ASP A 423 29.82 -1.87 -20.04
CA ASP A 423 30.71 -2.80 -20.75
C ASP A 423 32.20 -2.49 -20.49
N ALA A 424 33.09 -3.22 -21.18
CA ALA A 424 34.54 -3.08 -21.00
C ALA A 424 35.09 -1.74 -21.49
N GLU A 425 34.32 -1.05 -22.35
CA GLU A 425 34.60 0.26 -22.90
C GLU A 425 33.97 1.39 -22.05
N ASN A 426 33.43 1.06 -20.87
CA ASN A 426 32.69 1.97 -19.98
C ASN A 426 31.43 2.58 -20.63
N THR A 427 30.87 1.92 -21.64
CA THR A 427 29.59 2.29 -22.26
C THR A 427 28.45 1.59 -21.53
N GLN A 428 27.34 2.29 -21.28
CA GLN A 428 26.19 1.67 -20.62
C GLN A 428 25.58 0.60 -21.52
N LEU A 429 25.30 -0.58 -20.93
CA LEU A 429 24.57 -1.64 -21.60
C LEU A 429 23.19 -1.11 -22.04
N PRO A 430 22.76 -1.37 -23.27
CA PRO A 430 21.43 -0.96 -23.72
C PRO A 430 20.33 -1.61 -22.88
N ASP A 431 19.28 -0.85 -22.57
CA ASP A 431 18.17 -1.28 -21.72
C ASP A 431 17.52 -2.60 -22.22
N TYR A 432 17.48 -2.83 -23.54
CA TYR A 432 16.92 -4.03 -24.14
C TYR A 432 17.77 -5.30 -23.94
N GLN A 433 18.98 -5.22 -23.37
CA GLN A 433 19.81 -6.39 -23.08
C GLN A 433 19.51 -6.98 -21.69
N LEU A 434 18.22 -7.26 -21.41
CA LEU A 434 17.76 -7.68 -20.09
C LEU A 434 18.53 -8.88 -19.50
N THR A 435 18.91 -9.89 -20.30
CA THR A 435 19.74 -11.01 -19.81
C THR A 435 21.06 -10.52 -19.21
N GLN A 436 21.75 -9.61 -19.89
CA GLN A 436 23.00 -9.06 -19.39
C GLN A 436 22.75 -8.24 -18.12
N LEU A 437 21.72 -7.39 -18.12
CA LEU A 437 21.34 -6.58 -16.95
C LEU A 437 21.03 -7.45 -15.72
N VAL A 438 20.29 -8.54 -15.89
CA VAL A 438 19.97 -9.50 -14.83
C VAL A 438 21.23 -10.21 -14.32
N LEU A 439 22.13 -10.62 -15.22
CA LEU A 439 23.40 -11.23 -14.83
C LEU A 439 24.33 -10.26 -14.09
N ARG A 440 24.38 -8.99 -14.50
CA ARG A 440 25.13 -7.93 -13.80
C ARG A 440 24.54 -7.69 -12.41
N THR A 441 23.22 -7.67 -12.29
CA THR A 441 22.52 -7.55 -11.00
C THR A 441 22.86 -8.72 -10.08
N LYS A 442 22.81 -9.96 -10.59
CA LYS A 442 23.20 -11.16 -9.84
C LYS A 442 24.63 -11.07 -9.32
N ARG A 443 25.56 -10.66 -10.18
CA ARG A 443 26.97 -10.51 -9.83
C ARG A 443 27.18 -9.46 -8.73
N PHE A 444 26.53 -8.31 -8.84
CA PHE A 444 26.57 -7.27 -7.82
C PHE A 444 26.13 -7.77 -6.45
N LEU A 445 25.00 -8.48 -6.38
CA LEU A 445 24.51 -9.06 -5.13
C LEU A 445 25.50 -10.08 -4.56
N ALA A 446 25.98 -11.00 -5.40
CA ALA A 446 26.91 -12.06 -5.00
C ALA A 446 28.25 -11.52 -4.48
N ASN A 447 28.77 -10.44 -5.08
CA ASN A 447 30.06 -9.82 -4.71
C ASN A 447 30.10 -9.36 -3.25
N PHE A 448 28.95 -9.08 -2.65
CA PHE A 448 28.83 -8.61 -1.27
C PHE A 448 28.07 -9.59 -0.36
N GLY A 449 27.92 -10.84 -0.79
CA GLY A 449 27.27 -11.91 -0.02
C GLY A 449 25.76 -11.74 0.16
N ASN A 450 25.11 -10.92 -0.67
CA ASN A 450 23.66 -10.79 -0.66
C ASN A 450 23.01 -11.99 -1.40
N SER A 451 21.80 -12.38 -0.99
CA SER A 451 21.04 -13.45 -1.66
C SER A 451 20.78 -13.10 -3.13
N THR A 452 20.96 -14.07 -4.03
CA THR A 452 20.68 -13.96 -5.47
C THR A 452 19.37 -14.63 -5.89
N GLU A 453 18.64 -15.22 -4.94
CA GLU A 453 17.47 -16.07 -5.17
C GLU A 453 16.45 -15.45 -6.14
N TYR A 454 16.03 -14.20 -5.88
CA TYR A 454 15.00 -13.54 -6.69
C TYR A 454 15.49 -13.27 -8.12
N VAL A 455 16.76 -12.90 -8.28
CA VAL A 455 17.38 -12.67 -9.59
C VAL A 455 17.57 -14.00 -10.33
N ASP A 456 17.90 -15.08 -9.62
CA ASP A 456 18.02 -16.42 -10.18
C ASP A 456 16.67 -16.95 -10.69
N ASN A 457 15.60 -16.73 -9.93
CA ASN A 457 14.23 -17.06 -10.35
C ASN A 457 13.86 -16.31 -11.64
N ILE A 458 14.10 -14.99 -11.70
CA ILE A 458 13.86 -14.18 -12.91
C ILE A 458 14.70 -14.70 -14.08
N ASN A 459 16.00 -14.92 -13.86
CA ASN A 459 16.93 -15.37 -14.90
C ASN A 459 16.52 -16.72 -15.50
N SER A 460 16.03 -17.65 -14.67
CA SER A 460 15.58 -18.97 -15.12
C SER A 460 14.37 -18.92 -16.06
N LEU A 461 13.59 -17.84 -16.00
CA LEU A 461 12.35 -17.65 -16.76
C LEU A 461 12.50 -16.66 -17.93
N LEU A 462 13.64 -16.01 -18.10
CA LEU A 462 13.86 -15.00 -19.15
C LEU A 462 13.64 -15.57 -20.55
N SER A 463 14.36 -16.64 -20.89
CA SER A 463 14.33 -17.23 -22.25
C SER A 463 12.98 -17.87 -22.58
N ALA A 464 12.26 -18.37 -21.58
CA ALA A 464 10.98 -19.06 -21.78
C ALA A 464 9.77 -18.12 -21.81
N LEU A 465 9.82 -16.96 -21.13
CA LEU A 465 8.65 -16.08 -20.95
C LEU A 465 8.89 -14.65 -21.42
N LEU A 466 10.02 -14.04 -21.09
CA LEU A 466 10.25 -12.61 -21.31
C LEU A 466 10.92 -12.31 -22.66
N HIS A 467 11.56 -13.31 -23.28
CA HIS A 467 12.22 -13.19 -24.59
C HIS A 467 11.32 -13.56 -25.78
N PRO A 468 10.55 -14.67 -25.75
CA PRO A 468 9.81 -15.14 -26.93
C PRO A 468 8.77 -14.14 -27.43
N LEU A 469 8.20 -13.34 -26.53
CA LEU A 469 7.06 -12.46 -26.83
C LEU A 469 7.45 -11.05 -27.29
N SER A 470 8.75 -10.80 -27.49
CA SER A 470 9.25 -9.67 -28.30
C SER A 470 9.42 -10.05 -29.78
N HIS A 471 9.26 -11.33 -30.10
CA HIS A 471 9.29 -11.92 -31.44
C HIS A 471 8.02 -12.78 -31.65
N HIS A 472 7.69 -13.17 -32.88
CA HIS A 472 6.49 -13.97 -33.14
C HIS A 472 6.81 -15.47 -33.07
N GLU A 473 6.53 -16.14 -31.95
CA GLU A 473 6.62 -17.61 -31.82
C GLU A 473 5.24 -18.25 -31.58
N ILE A 474 4.94 -19.32 -32.32
CA ILE A 474 3.60 -19.92 -32.48
C ILE A 474 3.22 -20.89 -31.35
N SER A 475 4.14 -21.27 -30.43
CA SER A 475 3.87 -22.40 -29.54
C SER A 475 4.63 -22.44 -28.20
N SER A 476 4.79 -21.33 -27.47
CA SER A 476 5.19 -21.41 -26.06
C SER A 476 3.94 -21.43 -25.17
N PRO A 477 3.62 -22.54 -24.47
CA PRO A 477 2.51 -22.57 -23.54
C PRO A 477 2.85 -21.68 -22.34
N LEU A 478 2.29 -20.48 -22.32
CA LEU A 478 2.45 -19.53 -21.22
C LEU A 478 1.57 -19.98 -20.06
N TYR A 479 2.18 -20.35 -18.93
CA TYR A 479 1.40 -20.63 -17.73
C TYR A 479 1.40 -19.42 -16.78
N ARG A 480 0.21 -19.13 -16.26
CA ARG A 480 -0.04 -18.09 -15.25
C ARG A 480 0.86 -18.27 -14.01
N GLY A 481 1.30 -19.51 -13.75
CA GLY A 481 2.14 -19.86 -12.60
C GLY A 481 3.49 -19.18 -12.63
N GLU A 482 4.21 -19.25 -13.75
CA GLU A 482 5.55 -18.70 -13.87
C GLU A 482 5.54 -17.18 -13.92
N LEU A 483 4.52 -16.56 -14.53
CA LEU A 483 4.33 -15.11 -14.44
C LEU A 483 4.08 -14.63 -13.00
N LYS A 484 3.44 -15.45 -12.16
CA LYS A 484 3.34 -15.17 -10.71
C LYS A 484 4.68 -15.30 -10.00
N ILE A 485 5.56 -16.19 -10.44
CA ILE A 485 6.94 -16.28 -9.91
C ILE A 485 7.71 -15.00 -10.27
N ILE A 486 7.59 -14.50 -11.51
CA ILE A 486 8.20 -13.23 -11.94
C ILE A 486 7.63 -12.06 -11.11
N GLN A 487 6.32 -11.97 -10.96
CA GLN A 487 5.65 -10.97 -10.12
C GLN A 487 6.23 -10.94 -8.69
N ASN A 488 6.29 -12.10 -8.03
CA ASN A 488 6.77 -12.18 -6.65
C ASN A 488 8.27 -11.86 -6.57
N SER A 489 9.08 -12.39 -7.49
CA SER A 489 10.52 -12.15 -7.52
C SER A 489 10.85 -10.68 -7.81
N PHE A 490 10.06 -10.01 -8.66
CA PHE A 490 10.18 -8.57 -8.93
C PHE A 490 9.96 -7.75 -7.65
N ILE A 491 8.84 -7.99 -6.94
CA ILE A 491 8.52 -7.26 -5.71
C ILE A 491 9.64 -7.46 -4.67
N LYS A 492 10.08 -8.70 -4.46
CA LYS A 492 11.14 -9.03 -3.49
C LYS A 492 12.50 -8.48 -3.89
N LEU A 493 12.84 -8.48 -5.17
CA LEU A 493 14.06 -7.87 -5.67
C LEU A 493 14.04 -6.35 -5.47
N LYS A 494 12.92 -5.68 -5.76
CA LYS A 494 12.76 -4.24 -5.51
C LYS A 494 12.94 -3.92 -4.01
N GLU A 495 12.26 -4.65 -3.13
CA GLU A 495 12.41 -4.53 -1.67
C GLU A 495 13.89 -4.72 -1.25
N GLN A 496 14.56 -5.75 -1.77
CA GLN A 496 15.97 -6.02 -1.49
C GLN A 496 16.88 -4.87 -1.94
N LEU A 497 16.69 -4.35 -3.16
CA LEU A 497 17.51 -3.28 -3.72
C LEU A 497 17.33 -1.95 -2.97
N ILE A 498 16.11 -1.62 -2.55
CA ILE A 498 15.83 -0.44 -1.71
C ILE A 498 16.56 -0.57 -0.36
N ASN A 499 16.45 -1.73 0.29
CA ASN A 499 17.06 -1.98 1.60
C ASN A 499 18.60 -1.93 1.59
N LEU A 500 19.23 -2.16 0.44
CA LEU A 500 20.68 -2.04 0.31
C LEU A 500 21.17 -0.58 0.38
N ASP A 501 20.29 0.39 0.10
CA ASP A 501 20.60 1.82 0.03
C ASP A 501 21.92 2.07 -0.72
N ILE A 502 21.91 1.63 -1.98
CA ILE A 502 23.12 1.45 -2.79
C ILE A 502 23.90 2.75 -2.93
N SER A 503 23.20 3.88 -3.08
CA SER A 503 23.79 5.22 -3.19
C SER A 503 24.66 5.63 -2.01
N ASN A 504 24.30 5.22 -0.79
CA ASN A 504 25.01 5.63 0.42
C ASN A 504 26.04 4.58 0.86
N ASN A 505 25.76 3.30 0.59
CA ASN A 505 26.56 2.18 1.11
C ASN A 505 27.58 1.61 0.14
N TYR A 506 27.52 1.94 -1.16
CA TYR A 506 28.38 1.34 -2.17
C TYR A 506 29.07 2.40 -3.04
N LYS A 507 30.35 2.17 -3.36
CA LYS A 507 31.14 3.05 -4.23
C LYS A 507 32.00 2.27 -5.20
N CYS A 508 32.15 2.80 -6.41
CA CYS A 508 33.18 2.36 -7.34
C CYS A 508 34.50 3.05 -7.03
N CYS A 509 35.54 2.27 -6.80
CA CYS A 509 36.90 2.76 -6.51
C CYS A 509 37.64 2.98 -7.82
N ILE A 510 37.62 1.96 -8.68
CA ILE A 510 38.34 1.89 -9.95
C ILE A 510 37.48 1.14 -10.95
N GLU A 511 37.24 1.76 -12.10
CA GLU A 511 36.40 1.21 -13.16
C GLU A 511 37.04 -0.02 -13.82
N GLN A 512 36.20 -0.85 -14.44
CA GLN A 512 36.64 -1.91 -15.34
C GLN A 512 37.61 -1.38 -16.42
N GLY A 513 38.54 -2.22 -16.86
CA GLY A 513 39.50 -1.91 -17.92
C GLY A 513 40.68 -1.02 -17.47
N LYS A 514 40.64 -0.45 -16.27
CA LYS A 514 41.77 0.33 -15.73
C LYS A 514 42.95 -0.57 -15.35
N ARG A 515 44.14 0.02 -15.43
CA ARG A 515 45.39 -0.63 -15.06
C ARG A 515 45.73 -0.40 -13.60
N LEU A 516 46.15 -1.47 -12.94
CA LEU A 516 46.79 -1.49 -11.64
C LEU A 516 48.23 -1.97 -11.81
N LYS A 517 49.11 -1.61 -10.87
CA LYS A 517 50.47 -2.12 -10.81
C LYS A 517 50.70 -2.73 -9.43
N ILE A 518 51.16 -3.97 -9.40
CA ILE A 518 51.65 -4.62 -8.18
C ILE A 518 53.16 -4.53 -8.17
N SER A 519 53.71 -4.00 -7.07
CA SER A 519 55.15 -3.83 -6.87
C SER A 519 55.65 -4.84 -5.83
N TYR A 520 56.55 -5.72 -6.24
CA TYR A 520 57.23 -6.68 -5.38
C TYR A 520 58.64 -6.18 -5.06
N GLU A 521 58.85 -5.80 -3.80
CA GLU A 521 60.16 -5.47 -3.25
C GLU A 521 60.89 -6.77 -2.90
N ILE A 522 61.93 -7.09 -3.68
CA ILE A 522 62.72 -8.31 -3.48
C ILE A 522 63.87 -8.01 -2.52
N ASP A 523 64.59 -6.91 -2.77
CA ASP A 523 65.61 -6.35 -1.89
C ASP A 523 65.71 -4.82 -2.11
N ALA A 524 65.23 -4.05 -1.14
CA ALA A 524 65.30 -2.58 -1.17
C ALA A 524 66.73 -2.05 -1.20
N ALA A 525 67.67 -2.68 -0.48
CA ALA A 525 69.05 -2.20 -0.40
C ALA A 525 69.78 -2.39 -1.74
N ALA A 526 69.47 -3.48 -2.45
CA ALA A 526 69.99 -3.74 -3.80
C ALA A 526 69.21 -3.01 -4.91
N ASN A 527 68.16 -2.24 -4.59
CA ASN A 527 67.24 -1.67 -5.56
C ASN A 527 66.68 -2.74 -6.53
N HIS A 528 66.18 -3.83 -5.97
CA HIS A 528 65.71 -5.00 -6.70
C HIS A 528 64.19 -5.15 -6.60
N TYR A 529 63.50 -4.93 -7.73
CA TYR A 529 62.04 -4.89 -7.80
C TYR A 529 61.48 -5.63 -9.02
N CYS A 530 60.29 -6.20 -8.84
CA CYS A 530 59.44 -6.75 -9.91
C CYS A 530 58.08 -6.06 -9.93
N PHE A 531 57.62 -5.71 -11.13
CA PHE A 531 56.37 -5.00 -11.36
C PHE A 531 55.45 -5.80 -12.28
N TYR A 532 54.19 -5.91 -11.90
CA TYR A 532 53.13 -6.53 -12.69
C TYR A 532 52.01 -5.52 -12.90
N GLU A 533 51.80 -5.10 -14.15
CA GLU A 533 50.63 -4.33 -14.52
C GLU A 533 49.46 -5.27 -14.82
N LEU A 534 48.36 -5.09 -14.10
CA LEU A 534 47.12 -5.84 -14.22
C LEU A 534 46.03 -4.98 -14.85
N ILE A 535 45.21 -5.55 -15.73
CA ILE A 535 43.98 -4.92 -16.22
C ILE A 535 42.79 -5.55 -15.51
N LEU A 536 41.92 -4.70 -14.96
CA LEU A 536 40.69 -5.12 -14.32
C LEU A 536 39.67 -5.60 -15.36
N LYS A 537 39.11 -6.79 -15.15
CA LYS A 537 37.96 -7.29 -15.93
C LYS A 537 36.62 -6.83 -15.38
N ASP A 538 36.59 -6.42 -14.12
CA ASP A 538 35.41 -5.91 -13.43
C ASP A 538 35.79 -4.64 -12.67
N SER A 539 34.84 -3.73 -12.43
CA SER A 539 35.07 -2.57 -11.59
C SER A 539 35.39 -3.00 -10.15
N LEU A 540 36.46 -2.44 -9.57
CA LEU A 540 36.72 -2.55 -8.14
C LEU A 540 35.75 -1.65 -7.39
N THR A 541 34.94 -2.26 -6.54
CA THR A 541 33.90 -1.60 -5.77
C THR A 541 34.05 -1.92 -4.29
N MET A 542 33.45 -1.08 -3.45
CA MET A 542 33.52 -1.23 -2.00
C MET A 542 32.16 -1.00 -1.36
N LYS A 543 31.91 -1.75 -0.28
CA LYS A 543 30.76 -1.62 0.61
C LYS A 543 31.18 -1.01 1.94
N ARG A 544 30.41 -0.04 2.40
CA ARG A 544 30.57 0.62 3.69
C ARG A 544 30.52 -0.40 4.83
N ASN A 545 31.42 -0.24 5.81
CA ASN A 545 31.54 -1.12 6.97
C ASN A 545 31.61 -0.32 8.28
N GLY A 546 30.71 0.66 8.44
CA GLY A 546 30.77 1.62 9.54
C GLY A 546 32.08 2.41 9.54
N ALA A 547 32.75 2.47 10.70
CA ALA A 547 34.06 3.12 10.85
C ALA A 547 35.25 2.22 10.48
N LEU A 548 35.00 0.96 10.10
CA LEU A 548 36.04 0.00 9.71
C LEU A 548 36.40 0.13 8.22
N THR A 549 37.48 -0.55 7.83
CA THR A 549 37.89 -0.64 6.43
C THR A 549 36.74 -1.17 5.55
N PRO A 550 36.44 -0.51 4.42
CA PRO A 550 35.40 -0.96 3.50
C PRO A 550 35.63 -2.40 3.00
N ILE A 551 34.54 -3.12 2.77
CA ILE A 551 34.58 -4.48 2.21
C ILE A 551 34.72 -4.34 0.69
N LEU A 552 35.80 -4.89 0.12
CA LEU A 552 36.05 -4.84 -1.32
C LEU A 552 35.32 -5.97 -2.07
N SER A 553 34.89 -5.68 -3.29
CA SER A 553 34.38 -6.70 -4.20
C SER A 553 35.48 -7.68 -4.63
N LYS A 554 35.10 -8.91 -4.96
CA LYS A 554 35.97 -9.80 -5.73
C LYS A 554 36.05 -9.29 -7.16
N VAL A 555 37.28 -9.07 -7.66
CA VAL A 555 37.52 -8.47 -8.97
C VAL A 555 38.43 -9.37 -9.79
N HIS A 556 37.93 -9.87 -10.90
CA HIS A 556 38.77 -10.61 -11.83
C HIS A 556 39.71 -9.65 -12.55
N CYS A 557 40.95 -10.08 -12.75
CA CYS A 557 41.94 -9.30 -13.48
C CYS A 557 42.87 -10.23 -14.27
N PHE A 558 43.66 -9.65 -15.18
CA PHE A 558 44.70 -10.38 -15.87
C PHE A 558 45.98 -9.55 -15.98
N ALA A 559 47.13 -10.21 -16.04
CA ALA A 559 48.41 -9.53 -16.23
C ALA A 559 48.59 -9.09 -17.70
N ASP A 560 48.89 -7.81 -17.90
CA ASP A 560 49.11 -7.19 -19.22
C ASP A 560 50.60 -6.99 -19.52
N LYS A 561 51.38 -6.69 -18.48
CA LYS A 561 52.82 -6.40 -18.60
C LYS A 561 53.56 -6.73 -17.32
N CYS A 562 54.73 -7.35 -17.46
CA CYS A 562 55.63 -7.69 -16.36
C CYS A 562 57.02 -7.13 -16.67
N TYR A 563 57.68 -6.50 -15.71
CA TYR A 563 59.03 -5.96 -15.84
C TYR A 563 59.68 -5.80 -14.46
N GLY A 564 60.94 -5.39 -14.40
CA GLY A 564 61.65 -5.22 -13.13
C GLY A 564 63.11 -4.88 -13.34
N HIS A 565 63.89 -4.85 -12.27
CA HIS A 565 65.33 -4.65 -12.31
C HIS A 565 65.99 -5.18 -11.04
N ASN A 566 67.26 -5.56 -11.14
CA ASN A 566 68.15 -5.79 -10.00
C ASN A 566 69.29 -4.77 -10.06
N GLY A 567 69.26 -3.78 -9.17
CA GLY A 567 70.14 -2.61 -9.24
C GLY A 567 69.89 -1.82 -10.52
N THR A 568 70.88 -1.78 -11.41
CA THR A 568 70.80 -1.12 -12.72
C THR A 568 70.48 -2.08 -13.87
N ILE A 569 70.39 -3.40 -13.60
CA ILE A 569 70.17 -4.42 -14.63
C ILE A 569 68.66 -4.65 -14.80
N PRO A 570 68.04 -4.26 -15.92
CA PRO A 570 66.61 -4.45 -16.13
C PRO A 570 66.28 -5.90 -16.48
N TYR A 571 65.14 -6.38 -15.99
CA TYR A 571 64.52 -7.60 -16.46
C TYR A 571 63.82 -7.39 -17.80
N LYS A 572 63.86 -8.42 -18.64
CA LYS A 572 63.17 -8.38 -19.93
C LYS A 572 61.69 -8.18 -19.71
N THR A 573 61.14 -7.12 -20.29
CA THR A 573 59.69 -6.90 -20.28
C THR A 573 58.99 -8.05 -20.99
N SER A 574 57.95 -8.57 -20.35
CA SER A 574 57.08 -9.61 -20.87
C SER A 574 55.64 -9.08 -20.95
N ASN A 575 54.92 -9.49 -21.99
CA ASN A 575 53.50 -9.20 -22.18
C ASN A 575 52.77 -10.54 -22.13
N PRO A 576 52.22 -10.93 -20.96
CA PRO A 576 51.56 -12.21 -20.81
C PRO A 576 50.36 -12.36 -21.75
N ASP A 577 50.13 -13.58 -22.24
CA ASP A 577 48.94 -13.85 -23.05
C ASP A 577 47.70 -13.85 -22.15
N LYS A 578 46.81 -12.88 -22.37
CA LYS A 578 45.53 -12.75 -21.66
C LYS A 578 44.63 -13.99 -21.77
N LYS A 579 44.83 -14.86 -22.78
CA LYS A 579 44.09 -16.13 -22.93
C LYS A 579 44.63 -17.25 -22.04
N ASN A 580 45.85 -17.11 -21.51
CA ASN A 580 46.44 -18.12 -20.65
C ASN A 580 45.91 -17.98 -19.22
N ALA A 581 45.25 -19.03 -18.73
CA ALA A 581 44.65 -19.08 -17.39
C ALA A 581 45.66 -18.81 -16.24
N ASN A 582 46.96 -19.02 -16.47
CA ASN A 582 48.00 -18.75 -15.48
C ASN A 582 48.15 -17.24 -15.16
N PHE A 583 47.75 -16.37 -16.08
CA PHE A 583 47.79 -14.91 -15.94
C PHE A 583 46.41 -14.29 -15.73
N ASN A 584 45.40 -15.12 -15.46
CA ASN A 584 44.05 -14.70 -15.12
C ASN A 584 43.81 -15.02 -13.65
N TYR A 585 43.32 -14.04 -12.91
CA TYR A 585 43.20 -14.11 -11.46
C TYR A 585 41.77 -13.83 -11.02
N GLU A 586 41.33 -14.56 -9.99
CA GLU A 586 39.96 -14.50 -9.46
C GLU A 586 39.73 -13.29 -8.54
N SER A 587 40.81 -12.72 -8.02
CA SER A 587 40.80 -11.51 -7.19
C SER A 587 42.17 -10.83 -7.21
N LEU A 588 42.26 -9.59 -6.71
CA LEU A 588 43.55 -8.92 -6.51
C LEU A 588 44.45 -9.66 -5.52
N GLN A 589 43.86 -10.28 -4.50
CA GLN A 589 44.60 -11.11 -3.55
C GLN A 589 45.11 -12.40 -4.22
N ASP A 590 44.28 -13.06 -5.04
CA ASP A 590 44.70 -14.23 -5.84
C ASP A 590 45.85 -13.86 -6.79
N ALA A 591 45.75 -12.70 -7.45
CA ALA A 591 46.82 -12.18 -8.29
C ALA A 591 48.11 -11.99 -7.50
N HIS A 592 48.04 -11.27 -6.38
CA HIS A 592 49.18 -11.00 -5.53
C HIS A 592 49.87 -12.31 -5.07
N ASP A 593 49.06 -13.29 -4.66
CA ASP A 593 49.50 -14.54 -4.08
C ASP A 593 50.11 -15.49 -5.12
N ARG A 594 49.45 -15.66 -6.26
CA ARG A 594 49.94 -16.52 -7.35
C ARG A 594 51.19 -15.94 -8.02
N ILE A 595 51.26 -14.62 -8.18
CA ILE A 595 52.46 -13.97 -8.74
C ILE A 595 53.63 -14.09 -7.75
N HIS A 596 53.42 -13.86 -6.46
CA HIS A 596 54.46 -14.06 -5.45
C HIS A 596 55.00 -15.50 -5.47
N ASN A 597 54.10 -16.50 -5.43
CA ASN A 597 54.45 -17.91 -5.48
C ASN A 597 55.19 -18.29 -6.78
N PHE A 598 54.85 -17.66 -7.89
CA PHE A 598 55.59 -17.83 -9.14
C PHE A 598 57.00 -17.26 -9.02
N LEU A 599 57.16 -16.02 -8.54
CA LEU A 599 58.45 -15.33 -8.46
C LEU A 599 59.45 -16.07 -7.56
N ILE A 600 59.02 -16.60 -6.41
CA ILE A 600 59.89 -17.38 -5.51
C ILE A 600 60.40 -18.70 -6.14
N GLY A 601 59.69 -19.22 -7.16
CA GLY A 601 60.09 -20.40 -7.92
C GLY A 601 61.01 -20.10 -9.11
N THR A 602 61.34 -18.83 -9.36
CA THR A 602 62.26 -18.39 -10.41
C THR A 602 63.68 -18.15 -9.85
N PRO A 603 64.69 -17.87 -10.70
CA PRO A 603 66.04 -17.49 -10.25
C PRO A 603 66.10 -16.23 -9.35
N ILE A 604 64.99 -15.51 -9.16
CA ILE A 604 64.85 -14.41 -8.19
C ILE A 604 65.04 -14.91 -6.75
N GLY A 605 64.59 -16.12 -6.44
CA GLY A 605 64.68 -16.71 -5.09
C GLY A 605 63.60 -16.22 -4.12
N ALA A 606 63.70 -16.64 -2.87
CA ALA A 606 62.71 -16.36 -1.82
C ALA A 606 62.85 -14.92 -1.28
N PHE A 607 61.72 -14.23 -1.12
CA PHE A 607 61.62 -12.91 -0.50
C PHE A 607 60.31 -12.82 0.31
N PRO A 608 60.18 -11.85 1.24
CA PRO A 608 58.99 -11.73 2.08
C PRO A 608 57.72 -11.41 1.27
N LYS A 609 56.60 -12.03 1.66
CA LYS A 609 55.27 -11.68 1.14
C LYS A 609 54.67 -10.57 1.99
N ALA A 610 54.07 -9.55 1.36
CA ALA A 610 53.37 -8.50 2.09
C ALA A 610 52.19 -9.07 2.90
N LEU A 611 52.05 -8.63 4.15
CA LEU A 611 50.94 -9.05 5.04
C LEU A 611 49.59 -8.51 4.54
N ASP A 612 49.56 -7.23 4.12
CA ASP A 612 48.43 -6.62 3.44
C ASP A 612 48.82 -6.35 1.99
N TYR A 613 48.26 -7.14 1.07
CA TYR A 613 48.55 -7.04 -0.35
C TYR A 613 48.18 -5.66 -0.93
N LEU A 614 47.19 -4.95 -0.36
CA LEU A 614 46.78 -3.64 -0.87
C LEU A 614 47.89 -2.58 -0.77
N THR A 615 48.83 -2.75 0.17
CA THR A 615 49.99 -1.86 0.32
C THR A 615 50.94 -1.92 -0.88
N THR A 616 50.88 -3.01 -1.67
CA THR A 616 51.74 -3.24 -2.84
C THR A 616 51.11 -2.78 -4.16
N ILE A 617 49.85 -2.32 -4.13
CA ILE A 617 49.06 -2.03 -5.33
C ILE A 617 48.93 -0.53 -5.54
N GLU A 618 49.21 -0.11 -6.77
CA GLU A 618 49.07 1.26 -7.24
C GLU A 618 48.09 1.32 -8.42
N TYR A 619 47.37 2.43 -8.57
CA TYR A 619 46.59 2.74 -9.77
C TYR A 619 47.18 3.93 -10.50
N HIS A 620 46.97 4.00 -11.81
CA HIS A 620 47.46 5.12 -12.62
C HIS A 620 46.38 6.21 -12.69
N ASP A 621 46.68 7.42 -12.20
CA ASP A 621 45.73 8.56 -12.19
C ASP A 621 45.66 9.34 -13.51
N GLY A 622 46.48 8.94 -14.49
CA GLY A 622 46.65 9.63 -15.79
C GLY A 622 48.01 10.33 -15.91
N THR A 623 48.66 10.61 -14.79
CA THR A 623 49.99 11.23 -14.73
C THR A 623 51.00 10.37 -13.98
N ASN A 624 50.61 9.85 -12.81
CA ASN A 624 51.47 9.11 -11.89
C ASN A 624 50.80 7.83 -11.38
N TRP A 625 51.62 6.91 -10.88
CA TRP A 625 51.17 5.79 -10.06
C TRP A 625 50.90 6.29 -8.64
N GLN A 626 49.72 5.97 -8.10
CA GLN A 626 49.27 6.35 -6.76
C GLN A 626 48.87 5.11 -5.96
N PRO A 627 49.10 5.07 -4.64
CA PRO A 627 48.67 3.94 -3.80
C PRO A 627 47.16 3.74 -3.86
N ILE A 628 46.72 2.48 -4.03
CA ILE A 628 45.28 2.15 -4.11
C ILE A 628 44.55 2.46 -2.79
N SER A 629 45.27 2.46 -1.66
CA SER A 629 44.75 2.81 -0.34
C SER A 629 44.13 4.21 -0.30
N THR A 630 44.59 5.15 -1.14
CA THR A 630 43.99 6.49 -1.27
C THR A 630 42.56 6.47 -1.81
N LYS A 631 42.19 5.41 -2.53
CA LYS A 631 40.83 5.18 -3.03
C LYS A 631 39.98 4.37 -2.07
N ILE A 632 40.60 3.65 -1.11
CA ILE A 632 39.97 2.72 -0.16
C ILE A 632 39.94 3.33 1.24
N LEU A 633 39.17 4.41 1.37
CA LEU A 633 38.99 5.12 2.64
C LEU A 633 37.58 4.85 3.19
N PRO A 634 37.42 4.73 4.53
CA PRO A 634 36.11 4.75 5.16
C PRO A 634 35.36 6.06 4.84
N TRP A 635 34.03 5.98 4.72
CA TRP A 635 33.17 7.15 4.57
C TRP A 635 31.84 6.94 5.29
#